data_AF-R7Y915-F1
#
_entry.id   AF-R7Y915-F1
#
_cell.length_a   1.000
_cell.length_b   1.000
_cell.length_c   1.000
_cell.angle_alpha   90.00
_cell.angle_beta   90.00
_cell.angle_gamma   90.00
#
_symmetry.space_group_name_H-M   'P 1'
#
loop_
_entity.id
_entity.type
_entity.pdbx_description
1 polymer ?
#
loop_
_entity_poly.entity_id
_entity_poly.type
_entity_poly.pdbx_seq_one_letter_code
_entity_poly.pdbx_strand_id
1 'polypeptide(L)'
;MEPFVGNDYRKRVLAAVERRGGPGESDSFELYDIPVGEAERLDDDAVAARLHEVWAFWQKQRDHPKYRILVARLVAEHDERSAPLRHKTGRIAEARAVTTRRELRDQQRFELLDNAIARLNERYGGIPRSKRAGLEEIGAMGGLDPAETATRLRRHRIVDDVPAPPAAPVPPRVTLSAQQRAQIGDLLAEFDRLHDGDPTPTLLTLLHLDTDAAADRGVIESRAVALNERARELAAGRFRAVLDELLVHVHDVLLADPALAQEYRQSVIDEATDHLRPRVRAAVLVEDELGTQDHEYLLDEARARGLGARDARTVIAGLAAEFGAPPPPGEPLPPPAEPLPPPAEPIEVEVPAPRKRLWENDLRAARAALRDGLPVRARSAIADARASAGDDDEALRQIAAVADEVERVITRAVTDSRRAGDLADEKRHVAALELLESVLRVARDIDLLPDVDGRLDERLEQSRDVVTRAAAAARTASAGDPAGLAAVAELRRQIVDHDELNSAAAEVTVEPPRNVRSVADGGAITVTWEPSATGSVTYRVVRIGFDGSTRTLGRTTATELSDGSAPDPVPPVYEVTAVYAGHRSAPARTDSVYGPSAGSATAAPERPTTPRLDDPPPVTAVRVEGDTVRFDWPVGVTEAMVVIRPDAAPDHPADPAAIASKVTNTRYQIDDGFPLPPDIPRPCHVAVASCRRSPQGKLVVASAFGPSARAHAPATGAAG
;
A
#
# COMPACT_ATOMS: atom_id res chain seq x y z
N MET A 1 56.90 38.79 3.85
CA MET A 1 56.12 38.66 2.59
C MET A 1 57.04 38.48 1.39
N GLU A 2 57.01 37.31 0.74
CA GLU A 2 57.77 37.01 -0.49
C GLU A 2 57.18 37.75 -1.70
N PRO A 3 57.94 38.04 -2.78
CA PRO A 3 57.42 38.70 -3.99
C PRO A 3 56.31 37.90 -4.68
N PHE A 4 55.31 38.59 -5.24
CA PHE A 4 54.21 37.93 -5.95
C PHE A 4 54.68 37.33 -7.28
N VAL A 5 54.48 36.01 -7.46
CA VAL A 5 54.84 35.29 -8.69
C VAL A 5 53.58 34.65 -9.28
N GLY A 6 53.05 35.23 -10.37
CA GLY A 6 51.74 34.84 -10.93
C GLY A 6 51.62 33.37 -11.37
N ASN A 7 52.71 32.75 -11.83
CA ASN A 7 52.69 31.32 -12.20
C ASN A 7 52.66 30.39 -10.96
N ASP A 8 53.38 30.76 -9.90
CA ASP A 8 53.32 30.05 -8.62
C ASP A 8 51.92 30.18 -8.01
N TYR A 9 51.43 31.42 -7.93
CA TYR A 9 50.09 31.73 -7.44
C TYR A 9 49.00 30.92 -8.15
N ARG A 10 49.08 30.78 -9.48
CA ARG A 10 48.12 29.98 -10.25
C ARG A 10 48.14 28.50 -9.84
N LYS A 11 49.33 27.93 -9.61
CA LYS A 11 49.50 26.50 -9.27
C LYS A 11 49.15 26.20 -7.81
N ARG A 12 49.53 27.09 -6.90
CA ARG A 12 49.34 26.90 -5.45
C ARG A 12 47.98 27.37 -4.98
N VAL A 13 47.57 28.57 -5.37
CA VAL A 13 46.34 29.22 -4.87
C VAL A 13 45.16 28.91 -5.78
N LEU A 14 45.15 29.36 -7.04
CA LEU A 14 43.97 29.19 -7.91
C LEU A 14 43.59 27.73 -8.15
N ALA A 15 44.58 26.84 -8.33
CA ALA A 15 44.29 25.41 -8.48
C ALA A 15 43.71 24.76 -7.21
N ALA A 16 44.10 25.23 -6.02
CA ALA A 16 43.55 24.73 -4.76
C ALA A 16 42.13 25.25 -4.51
N VAL A 17 41.89 26.54 -4.77
CA VAL A 17 40.58 27.17 -4.66
C VAL A 17 39.58 26.52 -5.64
N GLU A 18 39.99 26.29 -6.89
CA GLU A 18 39.16 25.62 -7.89
C GLU A 18 38.79 24.19 -7.46
N ARG A 19 39.77 23.43 -6.94
CA ARG A 19 39.52 22.06 -6.47
C ARG A 19 38.53 22.00 -5.31
N ARG A 20 38.48 23.05 -4.48
CA ARG A 20 37.54 23.15 -3.34
C ARG A 20 36.16 23.70 -3.74
N GLY A 21 35.90 23.98 -5.03
CA GLY A 21 34.58 24.47 -5.48
C GLY A 21 34.44 25.99 -5.45
N GLY A 22 35.52 26.74 -5.26
CA GLY A 22 35.57 28.18 -5.48
C GLY A 22 35.94 29.02 -4.24
N PRO A 23 35.77 30.36 -4.33
CA PRO A 23 36.33 31.30 -3.36
C PRO A 23 35.56 31.37 -2.04
N GLY A 24 34.39 30.73 -1.94
CA GLY A 24 33.64 30.59 -0.68
C GLY A 24 34.35 29.68 0.33
N GLU A 25 35.09 28.68 -0.15
CA GLU A 25 35.79 27.69 0.68
C GLU A 25 37.22 28.10 1.07
N SER A 26 37.66 29.30 0.66
CA SER A 26 39.03 29.79 0.86
C SER A 26 39.02 31.11 1.64
N ASP A 27 40.02 31.32 2.49
CA ASP A 27 40.10 32.53 3.32
C ASP A 27 40.82 33.68 2.62
N SER A 28 40.58 34.90 3.11
CA SER A 28 41.10 36.14 2.53
C SER A 28 42.64 36.16 2.47
N PHE A 29 43.32 35.57 3.45
CA PHE A 29 44.78 35.50 3.47
C PHE A 29 45.34 34.57 2.38
N GLU A 30 44.70 33.42 2.16
CA GLU A 30 45.05 32.50 1.07
C GLU A 30 44.79 33.12 -0.31
N LEU A 31 43.62 33.75 -0.51
CA LEU A 31 43.23 34.33 -1.79
C LEU A 31 44.18 35.43 -2.26
N TYR A 32 44.64 36.28 -1.33
CA TYR A 32 45.57 37.38 -1.61
C TYR A 32 47.05 37.02 -1.42
N ASP A 33 47.35 35.75 -1.14
CA ASP A 33 48.71 35.26 -0.91
C ASP A 33 49.48 36.09 0.15
N ILE A 34 48.82 36.30 1.28
CA ILE A 34 49.36 37.02 2.45
C ILE A 34 49.54 36.02 3.60
N PRO A 35 50.73 35.92 4.22
CA PRO A 35 50.93 35.03 5.36
C PRO A 35 50.13 35.49 6.59
N VAL A 36 49.20 34.64 7.06
CA VAL A 36 48.35 34.94 8.23
C VAL A 36 49.18 35.19 9.50
N GLY A 37 50.29 34.47 9.68
CA GLY A 37 51.20 34.63 10.83
C GLY A 37 52.03 35.93 10.82
N GLU A 38 52.06 36.66 9.70
CA GLU A 38 52.73 37.96 9.60
C GLU A 38 51.76 39.14 9.76
N ALA A 39 50.45 38.89 9.92
CA ALA A 39 49.40 39.92 9.90
C ALA A 39 49.65 41.14 10.81
N GLU A 40 50.23 40.94 12.00
CA GLU A 40 50.56 42.00 12.96
C GLU A 40 51.79 42.84 12.58
N ARG A 41 52.72 42.25 11.84
CA ARG A 41 54.03 42.83 11.49
C ARG A 41 54.04 43.51 10.12
N LEU A 42 53.10 43.14 9.24
CA LEU A 42 52.98 43.74 7.91
C LEU A 42 52.43 45.16 7.99
N ASP A 43 53.00 46.04 7.19
CA ASP A 43 52.54 47.42 7.02
C ASP A 43 51.37 47.51 6.03
N ASP A 44 50.52 48.52 6.18
CA ASP A 44 49.31 48.70 5.39
C ASP A 44 49.65 48.99 3.92
N ASP A 45 50.73 49.73 3.65
CA ASP A 45 51.21 50.00 2.28
C ASP A 45 51.69 48.73 1.56
N ALA A 46 52.40 47.85 2.27
CA ALA A 46 52.86 46.58 1.72
C ALA A 46 51.70 45.63 1.40
N VAL A 47 50.69 45.60 2.26
CA VAL A 47 49.46 44.82 2.03
C VAL A 47 48.65 45.40 0.88
N ALA A 48 48.47 46.73 0.82
CA ALA A 48 47.78 47.39 -0.29
C ALA A 48 48.47 47.10 -1.64
N ALA A 49 49.80 47.13 -1.69
CA ALA A 49 50.56 46.75 -2.87
C ALA A 49 50.29 45.30 -3.29
N ARG A 50 50.31 44.34 -2.35
CA ARG A 50 49.98 42.93 -2.61
C ARG A 50 48.56 42.74 -3.12
N LEU A 51 47.57 43.38 -2.48
CA LEU A 51 46.16 43.33 -2.90
C LEU A 51 46.01 43.81 -4.35
N HIS A 52 46.71 44.89 -4.70
CA HIS A 52 46.70 45.45 -6.05
C HIS A 52 47.40 44.54 -7.07
N GLU A 53 48.55 43.95 -6.72
CA GLU A 53 49.27 42.99 -7.57
C GLU A 53 48.41 41.76 -7.92
N VAL A 54 47.75 41.18 -6.91
CA VAL A 54 46.87 40.01 -7.07
C VAL A 54 45.63 40.36 -7.87
N TRP A 55 44.99 41.51 -7.59
CA TRP A 55 43.84 41.96 -8.35
C TRP A 55 44.18 42.25 -9.81
N ALA A 56 45.30 42.94 -10.07
CA ALA A 56 45.80 43.18 -11.42
C ALA A 56 46.12 41.87 -12.15
N PHE A 57 46.62 40.85 -11.43
CA PHE A 57 46.79 39.51 -11.99
C PHE A 57 45.45 38.87 -12.36
N TRP A 58 44.44 38.90 -11.47
CA TRP A 58 43.10 38.40 -11.78
C TRP A 58 42.48 39.10 -13.01
N GLN A 59 42.61 40.42 -13.11
CA GLN A 59 42.13 41.18 -14.28
C GLN A 59 42.76 40.68 -15.59
N LYS A 60 44.05 40.32 -15.58
CA LYS A 60 44.76 39.75 -16.74
C LYS A 60 44.39 38.30 -17.04
N GLN A 61 43.74 37.59 -16.11
CA GLN A 61 43.39 36.16 -16.22
C GLN A 61 41.89 35.94 -16.46
N ARG A 62 41.11 36.99 -16.72
CA ARG A 62 39.66 36.88 -16.94
C ARG A 62 39.31 35.92 -18.08
N ASP A 63 40.11 35.87 -19.13
CA ASP A 63 39.89 34.98 -20.28
C ASP A 63 40.67 33.66 -20.18
N HIS A 64 41.18 33.29 -19.00
CA HIS A 64 41.97 32.06 -18.85
C HIS A 64 41.09 30.80 -19.06
N PRO A 65 41.47 29.86 -19.95
CA PRO A 65 40.61 28.75 -20.37
C PRO A 65 40.14 27.86 -19.21
N LYS A 66 40.98 27.68 -18.18
CA LYS A 66 40.64 26.87 -17.00
C LYS A 66 40.01 27.64 -15.85
N TYR A 67 40.32 28.93 -15.70
CA TYR A 67 40.02 29.68 -14.46
C TYR A 67 39.10 30.87 -14.68
N ARG A 68 38.57 31.07 -15.90
CA ARG A 68 37.71 32.22 -16.26
C ARG A 68 36.56 32.44 -15.28
N ILE A 69 35.84 31.39 -14.88
CA ILE A 69 34.69 31.50 -13.98
C ILE A 69 35.14 31.90 -12.58
N LEU A 70 36.13 31.20 -12.02
CA LEU A 70 36.71 31.51 -10.70
C LEU A 70 37.26 32.95 -10.64
N VAL A 71 38.05 33.35 -11.63
CA VAL A 71 38.67 34.68 -11.71
C VAL A 71 37.62 35.77 -11.88
N ALA A 72 36.57 35.54 -12.69
CA ALA A 72 35.48 36.49 -12.84
C ALA A 72 34.78 36.77 -11.50
N ARG A 73 34.57 35.72 -10.68
CA ARG A 73 34.01 35.85 -9.33
C ARG A 73 34.94 36.57 -8.36
N LEU A 74 36.23 36.21 -8.35
CA LEU A 74 37.25 36.88 -7.52
C LEU A 74 37.38 38.38 -7.85
N VAL A 75 37.26 38.75 -9.13
CA VAL A 75 37.26 40.16 -9.56
C VAL A 75 35.99 40.88 -9.09
N ALA A 76 34.82 40.26 -9.20
CA ALA A 76 33.55 40.85 -8.79
C ALA A 76 33.47 41.10 -7.27
N GLU A 77 34.00 40.16 -6.47
CA GLU A 77 33.96 40.19 -5.01
C GLU A 77 35.21 40.84 -4.37
N HIS A 78 36.08 41.46 -5.18
CA HIS A 78 37.38 41.98 -4.72
C HIS A 78 37.26 43.02 -3.60
N ASP A 79 36.38 44.01 -3.77
CA ASP A 79 36.25 45.10 -2.81
C ASP A 79 35.80 44.60 -1.44
N GLU A 80 34.81 43.72 -1.40
CA GLU A 80 34.32 43.08 -0.19
C GLU A 80 35.40 42.23 0.48
N ARG A 81 36.06 41.35 -0.28
CA ARG A 81 37.05 40.40 0.25
C ARG A 81 38.36 41.05 0.69
N SER A 82 38.74 42.17 0.07
CA SER A 82 39.97 42.88 0.42
C SER A 82 39.78 43.81 1.63
N ALA A 83 38.57 44.30 1.88
CA ALA A 83 38.29 45.30 2.90
C ALA A 83 38.82 44.96 4.31
N PRO A 84 38.68 43.72 4.83
CA PRO A 84 39.21 43.36 6.15
C PRO A 84 40.74 43.42 6.22
N LEU A 85 41.46 43.28 5.10
CA LEU A 85 42.92 43.21 5.06
C LEU A 85 43.60 44.58 4.94
N ARG A 86 42.87 45.61 4.50
CA ARG A 86 43.42 46.93 4.13
C ARG A 86 44.05 47.69 5.30
N HIS A 87 43.50 47.54 6.51
CA HIS A 87 43.95 48.28 7.70
C HIS A 87 44.44 47.33 8.78
N LYS A 88 45.50 47.71 9.49
CA LYS A 88 46.13 46.90 10.54
C LYS A 88 45.13 46.29 11.54
N THR A 89 44.23 47.09 12.09
CA THR A 89 43.23 46.62 13.07
C THR A 89 42.29 45.57 12.49
N GLY A 90 41.78 45.80 11.27
CA GLY A 90 40.93 44.84 10.56
C GLY A 90 41.67 43.56 10.21
N ARG A 91 42.92 43.69 9.75
CA ARG A 91 43.77 42.56 9.35
C ARG A 91 44.07 41.64 10.53
N ILE A 92 44.33 42.19 11.72
CA ILE A 92 44.54 41.41 12.94
C ILE A 92 43.26 40.67 13.36
N ALA A 93 42.11 41.34 13.29
CA ALA A 93 40.82 40.70 13.60
C ALA A 93 40.51 39.56 12.62
N GLU A 94 40.72 39.78 11.32
CA GLU A 94 40.54 38.76 10.28
C GLU A 94 41.55 37.61 10.45
N ALA A 95 42.81 37.89 10.81
CA ALA A 95 43.82 36.86 11.05
C ALA A 95 43.42 35.93 12.20
N ARG A 96 42.86 36.48 13.28
CA ARG A 96 42.33 35.69 14.40
C ARG A 96 41.14 34.85 13.96
N ALA A 97 40.16 35.44 13.27
CA ALA A 97 38.98 34.72 12.79
C ALA A 97 39.36 33.57 11.82
N VAL A 98 40.30 33.81 10.90
CA VAL A 98 40.81 32.81 9.97
C VAL A 98 41.59 31.71 10.70
N THR A 99 42.43 32.07 11.67
CA THR A 99 43.17 31.09 12.48
C THR A 99 42.21 30.18 13.24
N THR A 100 41.22 30.74 13.95
CA THR A 100 40.19 29.95 14.64
C THR A 100 39.39 29.08 13.67
N ARG A 101 39.02 29.58 12.49
CA ARG A 101 38.30 28.78 11.48
C ARG A 101 39.17 27.64 10.91
N ARG A 102 40.48 27.88 10.73
CA ARG A 102 41.44 26.84 10.32
C ARG A 102 41.60 25.79 11.41
N GLU A 103 41.75 26.19 12.66
CA GLU A 103 41.84 25.30 13.82
C GLU A 103 40.57 24.47 14.01
N LEU A 104 39.38 25.08 13.87
CA LEU A 104 38.10 24.36 13.95
C LEU A 104 37.97 23.33 12.83
N ARG A 105 38.30 23.71 11.58
CA ARG A 105 38.30 22.76 10.46
C ARG A 105 39.31 21.63 10.68
N ASP A 106 40.47 21.93 11.22
CA ASP A 106 41.48 20.91 11.52
C ASP A 106 41.01 19.97 12.64
N GLN A 107 40.43 20.51 13.72
CA GLN A 107 39.82 19.71 14.79
C GLN A 107 38.69 18.81 14.27
N GLN A 108 37.81 19.32 13.42
CA GLN A 108 36.73 18.55 12.78
C GLN A 108 37.25 17.40 11.90
N ARG A 109 38.39 17.59 11.20
CA ARG A 109 39.03 16.51 10.42
C ARG A 109 39.50 15.35 11.31
N PHE A 110 39.98 15.64 12.51
CA PHE A 110 40.45 14.64 13.47
C PHE A 110 39.37 14.11 14.41
N GLU A 111 38.23 14.80 14.54
CA GLU A 111 37.18 14.49 15.51
C GLU A 111 36.64 13.06 15.38
N LEU A 112 36.34 12.62 14.15
CA LEU A 112 35.87 11.25 13.88
C LEU A 112 36.91 10.20 14.28
N LEU A 113 38.18 10.45 13.97
CA LEU A 113 39.29 9.56 14.30
C LEU A 113 39.57 9.52 15.81
N ASP A 114 39.57 10.68 16.47
CA ASP A 114 39.86 10.81 17.89
C ASP A 114 38.76 10.18 18.75
N ASN A 115 37.49 10.34 18.36
CA ASN A 115 36.36 9.68 19.00
C ASN A 115 36.44 8.16 18.86
N ALA A 116 36.78 7.64 17.68
CA ALA A 116 36.97 6.21 17.46
C ALA A 116 38.13 5.65 18.31
N ILE A 117 39.26 6.37 18.36
CA ILE A 117 40.43 5.98 19.16
C ILE A 117 40.12 6.01 20.67
N ALA A 118 39.45 7.05 21.18
CA ALA A 118 39.11 7.19 22.59
C ALA A 118 38.27 6.00 23.07
N ARG A 119 37.24 5.63 22.29
CA ARG A 119 36.33 4.52 22.61
C ARG A 119 37.02 3.16 22.57
N LEU A 120 37.93 2.93 21.60
CA LEU A 120 38.74 1.71 21.57
C LEU A 120 39.65 1.59 22.81
N ASN A 121 40.27 2.69 23.23
CA ASN A 121 41.12 2.68 24.44
C ASN A 121 40.32 2.45 25.72
N GLU A 122 39.13 3.05 25.84
CA GLU A 122 38.26 2.88 27.00
C GLU A 122 37.83 1.41 27.19
N ARG A 123 37.51 0.73 26.09
CA ARG A 123 36.97 -0.64 26.13
C ARG A 123 38.03 -1.75 26.17
N TYR A 124 39.09 -1.63 25.37
CA TYR A 124 40.10 -2.70 25.22
C TYR A 124 41.43 -2.38 25.94
N GLY A 125 41.54 -1.20 26.57
CA GLY A 125 42.81 -0.71 27.12
C GLY A 125 43.87 -0.42 26.04
N GLY A 126 43.46 -0.34 24.77
CA GLY A 126 44.30 -0.14 23.60
C GLY A 126 43.54 -0.37 22.29
N ILE A 127 44.20 -0.17 21.15
CA ILE A 127 43.67 -0.33 19.79
C ILE A 127 43.95 -1.76 19.31
N PRO A 128 42.93 -2.59 18.99
CA PRO A 128 43.17 -3.93 18.46
C PRO A 128 43.81 -3.94 17.06
N ARG A 129 44.71 -4.88 16.78
CA ARG A 129 45.49 -4.96 15.54
C ARG A 129 44.61 -5.18 14.30
N SER A 130 43.51 -5.93 14.46
CA SER A 130 42.52 -6.17 13.39
C SER A 130 41.81 -4.88 12.95
N LYS A 131 41.68 -3.89 13.85
CA LYS A 131 40.92 -2.64 13.64
C LYS A 131 41.75 -1.50 13.06
N ARG A 132 43.07 -1.68 12.88
CA ARG A 132 43.96 -0.64 12.35
C ARG A 132 43.61 -0.19 10.94
N ALA A 133 43.30 -1.13 10.04
CA ALA A 133 42.88 -0.80 8.68
C ALA A 133 41.60 0.05 8.69
N GLY A 134 40.66 -0.23 9.60
CA GLY A 134 39.44 0.56 9.78
C GLY A 134 39.70 1.99 10.28
N LEU A 135 40.69 2.21 11.14
CA LEU A 135 41.06 3.56 11.60
C LEU A 135 41.74 4.39 10.49
N GLU A 136 42.47 3.73 9.58
CA GLU A 136 43.03 4.37 8.38
C GLU A 136 41.91 4.80 7.41
N GLU A 137 40.87 3.98 7.26
CA GLU A 137 39.66 4.32 6.49
C GLU A 137 38.87 5.48 7.14
N ILE A 138 38.70 5.47 8.47
CA ILE A 138 38.04 6.55 9.23
C ILE A 138 38.82 7.87 9.12
N GLY A 139 40.15 7.81 9.18
CA GLY A 139 41.00 8.97 8.94
C GLY A 139 40.79 9.54 7.54
N ALA A 140 40.74 8.69 6.51
CA ALA A 140 40.49 9.12 5.14
C ALA A 140 39.13 9.81 4.96
N MET A 141 38.08 9.36 5.66
CA MET A 141 36.77 10.02 5.65
C MET A 141 36.81 11.43 6.23
N GLY A 142 37.65 11.68 7.25
CA GLY A 142 37.94 13.00 7.80
C GLY A 142 38.90 13.84 6.95
N GLY A 143 39.33 13.36 5.78
CA GLY A 143 40.31 14.04 4.94
C GLY A 143 41.73 14.00 5.51
N LEU A 144 42.06 12.98 6.29
CA LEU A 144 43.42 12.72 6.78
C LEU A 144 44.15 11.78 5.84
N ASP A 145 45.44 12.02 5.66
CA ASP A 145 46.30 11.08 4.96
C ASP A 145 46.76 9.92 5.90
N PRO A 146 47.24 8.80 5.34
CA PRO A 146 47.66 7.65 6.14
C PRO A 146 48.78 7.96 7.15
N ALA A 147 49.63 8.96 6.88
CA ALA A 147 50.72 9.35 7.77
C ALA A 147 50.23 10.20 8.95
N GLU A 148 49.25 11.09 8.72
CA GLU A 148 48.53 11.85 9.75
C GLU A 148 47.80 10.89 10.70
N THR A 149 47.06 9.91 10.15
CA THR A 149 46.40 8.88 10.94
C THR A 149 47.40 8.03 11.72
N ALA A 150 48.47 7.54 11.08
CA ALA A 150 49.50 6.76 11.76
C ALA A 150 50.19 7.55 12.89
N THR A 151 50.41 8.86 12.71
CA THR A 151 50.99 9.74 13.73
C THR A 151 50.07 9.89 14.93
N ARG A 152 48.75 9.99 14.69
CA ARG A 152 47.73 10.03 15.74
C ARG A 152 47.67 8.71 16.53
N LEU A 153 47.68 7.57 15.82
CA LEU A 153 47.61 6.23 16.40
C LEU A 153 48.82 5.84 17.27
N ARG A 154 50.01 6.38 16.99
CA ARG A 154 51.24 6.14 17.78
C ARG A 154 51.12 6.50 19.27
N ARG A 155 50.16 7.36 19.62
CA ARG A 155 49.92 7.78 21.00
C ARG A 155 49.17 6.72 21.83
N HIS A 156 48.75 5.62 21.21
CA HIS A 156 47.86 4.62 21.82
C HIS A 156 48.46 3.19 21.74
N ARG A 157 48.18 2.36 22.76
CA ARG A 157 48.69 0.97 22.87
C ARG A 157 47.98 0.05 21.88
N ILE A 158 48.65 -0.96 21.29
CA ILE A 158 48.02 -1.93 20.36
C ILE A 158 47.81 -3.31 21.04
N VAL A 159 46.67 -3.98 20.79
CA VAL A 159 46.23 -5.28 21.37
C VAL A 159 45.91 -6.30 20.25
N ASP A 160 45.89 -7.62 20.49
CA ASP A 160 45.66 -8.68 19.47
C ASP A 160 44.27 -9.36 19.57
N ASP A 161 43.65 -9.75 18.44
CA ASP A 161 42.28 -10.32 18.32
C ASP A 161 42.19 -11.74 17.70
N VAL A 162 41.04 -12.42 17.92
CA VAL A 162 40.66 -13.80 17.50
C VAL A 162 39.89 -13.81 16.14
N PRO A 163 40.04 -14.82 15.23
CA PRO A 163 39.54 -14.74 13.84
C PRO A 163 38.20 -15.47 13.55
N ALA A 164 37.50 -15.03 12.48
CA ALA A 164 36.23 -15.59 11.94
C ALA A 164 36.38 -16.27 10.54
N PRO A 165 35.47 -17.20 10.12
CA PRO A 165 35.66 -18.06 8.94
C PRO A 165 34.95 -17.60 7.64
N PRO A 166 35.31 -18.13 6.44
CA PRO A 166 34.89 -17.61 5.14
C PRO A 166 33.71 -18.35 4.47
N ALA A 167 33.02 -17.66 3.55
CA ALA A 167 31.83 -18.12 2.80
C ALA A 167 32.13 -18.64 1.36
N ALA A 168 31.20 -19.44 0.80
CA ALA A 168 31.33 -20.21 -0.46
C ALA A 168 30.57 -19.60 -1.67
N PRO A 169 30.85 -20.00 -2.94
CA PRO A 169 30.41 -19.29 -4.16
C PRO A 169 29.14 -19.84 -4.85
N VAL A 170 28.48 -19.01 -5.68
CA VAL A 170 27.17 -19.22 -6.36
C VAL A 170 27.31 -19.18 -7.91
N PRO A 171 26.50 -19.94 -8.71
CA PRO A 171 26.69 -20.12 -10.17
C PRO A 171 26.02 -19.03 -11.05
N PRO A 172 26.26 -18.98 -12.39
CA PRO A 172 25.96 -17.80 -13.22
C PRO A 172 24.49 -17.71 -13.66
N ARG A 173 23.94 -16.48 -13.69
CA ARG A 173 22.59 -16.11 -14.16
C ARG A 173 22.67 -15.34 -15.48
N VAL A 174 21.55 -15.26 -16.21
CA VAL A 174 21.34 -14.25 -17.27
C VAL A 174 21.60 -12.88 -16.64
N THR A 175 22.45 -12.04 -17.24
CA THR A 175 22.93 -10.79 -16.63
C THR A 175 22.60 -9.61 -17.53
N LEU A 176 22.09 -8.51 -16.95
CA LEU A 176 22.10 -7.22 -17.64
C LEU A 176 23.56 -6.82 -17.86
N SER A 177 23.87 -6.35 -19.08
CA SER A 177 25.20 -5.82 -19.33
C SER A 177 25.47 -4.60 -18.43
N ALA A 178 26.71 -4.48 -17.93
CA ALA A 178 27.12 -3.31 -17.14
C ALA A 178 26.93 -1.98 -17.91
N GLN A 179 27.08 -2.04 -19.24
CA GLN A 179 26.83 -0.92 -20.13
C GLN A 179 25.37 -0.46 -20.12
N GLN A 180 24.42 -1.40 -20.19
CA GLN A 180 22.99 -1.07 -20.16
C GLN A 180 22.55 -0.51 -18.80
N ARG A 181 23.15 -0.99 -17.70
CA ARG A 181 22.93 -0.42 -16.36
C ARG A 181 23.44 1.02 -16.25
N ALA A 182 24.65 1.29 -16.74
CA ALA A 182 25.20 2.63 -16.76
C ALA A 182 24.34 3.59 -17.60
N GLN A 183 23.87 3.14 -18.77
CA GLN A 183 22.97 3.93 -19.63
C GLN A 183 21.66 4.30 -18.91
N ILE A 184 21.02 3.35 -18.23
CA ILE A 184 19.80 3.60 -17.44
C ILE A 184 20.08 4.62 -16.34
N GLY A 185 21.20 4.48 -15.62
CA GLY A 185 21.60 5.43 -14.57
C GLY A 185 21.84 6.85 -15.09
N ASP A 186 22.53 6.99 -16.23
CA ASP A 186 22.78 8.28 -16.86
C ASP A 186 21.49 8.99 -17.30
N LEU A 187 20.54 8.22 -17.86
CA LEU A 187 19.23 8.72 -18.27
C LEU A 187 18.36 9.14 -17.08
N LEU A 188 18.35 8.38 -15.99
CA LEU A 188 17.63 8.74 -14.75
C LEU A 188 18.23 10.00 -14.11
N ALA A 189 19.55 10.11 -14.06
CA ALA A 189 20.22 11.31 -13.60
C ALA A 189 19.95 12.52 -14.50
N GLU A 190 19.77 12.31 -15.81
CA GLU A 190 19.34 13.36 -16.72
C GLU A 190 17.88 13.75 -16.53
N PHE A 191 17.00 12.78 -16.28
CA PHE A 191 15.60 13.02 -15.95
C PHE A 191 15.47 13.89 -14.70
N ASP A 192 16.17 13.56 -13.61
CA ASP A 192 16.17 14.33 -12.36
C ASP A 192 16.72 15.75 -12.54
N ARG A 193 17.65 15.98 -13.48
CA ARG A 193 18.14 17.34 -13.79
C ARG A 193 17.13 18.19 -14.56
N LEU A 194 16.21 17.55 -15.28
CA LEU A 194 15.22 18.22 -16.13
C LEU A 194 13.84 18.33 -15.47
N HIS A 195 13.64 17.70 -14.31
CA HIS A 195 12.38 17.67 -13.57
C HIS A 195 12.55 18.20 -12.15
N ASP A 196 11.76 19.19 -11.77
CA ASP A 196 11.65 19.63 -10.37
C ASP A 196 10.68 18.69 -9.62
N GLY A 197 11.23 17.67 -8.97
CA GLY A 197 10.49 16.66 -8.21
C GLY A 197 11.38 15.83 -7.28
N ASP A 198 10.81 14.80 -6.66
CA ASP A 198 11.58 13.86 -5.85
C ASP A 198 12.57 13.07 -6.72
N PRO A 199 13.76 12.70 -6.21
CA PRO A 199 14.78 11.99 -6.97
C PRO A 199 14.28 10.61 -7.45
N THR A 200 14.68 10.23 -8.67
CA THR A 200 14.23 9.02 -9.35
C THR A 200 15.41 8.06 -9.57
N PRO A 201 15.92 7.38 -8.52
CA PRO A 201 17.16 6.60 -8.59
C PRO A 201 17.06 5.32 -9.44
N THR A 202 15.85 4.84 -9.75
CA THR A 202 15.61 3.57 -10.45
C THR A 202 14.45 3.65 -11.46
N LEU A 203 14.37 2.69 -12.39
CA LEU A 203 13.20 2.56 -13.27
C LEU A 203 11.91 2.23 -12.49
N LEU A 204 12.01 1.60 -11.32
CA LEU A 204 10.85 1.33 -10.44
C LEU A 204 10.33 2.64 -9.85
N THR A 205 11.22 3.49 -9.33
CA THR A 205 10.85 4.80 -8.77
C THR A 205 10.27 5.74 -9.84
N LEU A 206 10.71 5.62 -11.11
CA LEU A 206 10.11 6.35 -12.25
C LEU A 206 8.63 5.98 -12.45
N LEU A 207 8.25 4.75 -12.10
CA LEU A 207 6.88 4.26 -12.12
C LEU A 207 6.14 4.49 -10.79
N HIS A 208 6.77 5.18 -9.83
CA HIS A 208 6.33 5.33 -8.45
C HIS A 208 6.16 3.99 -7.71
N LEU A 209 7.10 3.07 -7.95
CA LEU A 209 7.19 1.76 -7.31
C LEU A 209 8.54 1.61 -6.59
N ASP A 210 8.59 0.68 -5.64
CA ASP A 210 9.80 0.26 -4.95
C ASP A 210 10.15 -1.21 -5.29
N THR A 211 11.24 -1.72 -4.72
CA THR A 211 11.65 -3.13 -4.95
C THR A 211 10.69 -4.17 -4.37
N ASP A 212 9.80 -3.80 -3.43
CA ASP A 212 8.80 -4.70 -2.85
C ASP A 212 7.60 -4.87 -3.79
N ALA A 213 7.20 -3.78 -4.45
CA ALA A 213 6.14 -3.79 -5.46
C ALA A 213 6.59 -4.34 -6.83
N ALA A 214 7.89 -4.53 -7.05
CA ALA A 214 8.47 -4.98 -8.32
C ALA A 214 8.09 -6.41 -8.74
N ALA A 215 7.50 -7.21 -7.84
CA ALA A 215 7.00 -8.54 -8.17
C ALA A 215 5.63 -8.53 -8.88
N ASP A 216 4.88 -7.42 -8.79
CA ASP A 216 3.57 -7.29 -9.42
C ASP A 216 3.69 -6.73 -10.85
N ARG A 217 3.79 -7.64 -11.82
CA ARG A 217 3.91 -7.30 -13.24
C ARG A 217 2.71 -6.48 -13.76
N GLY A 218 1.50 -6.73 -13.25
CA GLY A 218 0.30 -6.00 -13.66
C GLY A 218 0.36 -4.54 -13.21
N VAL A 219 0.89 -4.29 -12.02
CA VAL A 219 1.13 -2.93 -11.53
C VAL A 219 2.20 -2.23 -12.37
N ILE A 220 3.32 -2.87 -12.68
CA ILE A 220 4.37 -2.29 -13.54
C ILE A 220 3.81 -1.91 -14.92
N GLU A 221 3.03 -2.81 -15.55
CA GLU A 221 2.41 -2.57 -16.85
C GLU A 221 1.44 -1.39 -16.81
N SER A 222 0.53 -1.36 -15.83
CA SER A 222 -0.43 -0.25 -15.68
C SER A 222 0.24 1.11 -15.47
N ARG A 223 1.33 1.16 -14.68
CA ARG A 223 2.08 2.39 -14.41
C ARG A 223 2.88 2.83 -15.64
N ALA A 224 3.45 1.89 -16.39
CA ALA A 224 4.15 2.17 -17.64
C ALA A 224 3.20 2.73 -18.71
N VAL A 225 2.00 2.18 -18.85
CA VAL A 225 0.95 2.71 -19.74
C VAL A 225 0.57 4.14 -19.35
N ALA A 226 0.27 4.37 -18.06
CA ALA A 226 -0.09 5.70 -17.57
C ALA A 226 1.05 6.74 -17.72
N LEU A 227 2.32 6.31 -17.62
CA LEU A 227 3.47 7.18 -17.87
C LEU A 227 3.64 7.49 -19.36
N ASN A 228 3.43 6.50 -20.24
CA ASN A 228 3.46 6.68 -21.70
C ASN A 228 2.36 7.62 -22.20
N GLU A 229 1.14 7.51 -21.65
CA GLU A 229 0.03 8.44 -21.97
C GLU A 229 0.40 9.89 -21.60
N ARG A 230 0.92 10.10 -20.38
CA ARG A 230 1.41 11.41 -19.93
C ARG A 230 2.58 11.92 -20.79
N ALA A 231 3.50 11.05 -21.19
CA ALA A 231 4.62 11.42 -22.07
C ALA A 231 4.15 11.92 -23.44
N ARG A 232 3.07 11.35 -24.00
CA ARG A 232 2.50 11.77 -25.28
C ARG A 232 1.88 13.17 -25.25
N GLU A 233 1.35 13.57 -24.09
CA GLU A 233 0.78 14.91 -23.86
C GLU A 233 1.85 16.00 -23.77
N LEU A 234 3.11 15.64 -23.48
CA LEU A 234 4.22 16.59 -23.41
C LEU A 234 4.61 17.11 -24.79
N ALA A 235 4.99 18.39 -24.86
CA ALA A 235 5.56 18.97 -26.08
C ALA A 235 6.88 18.26 -26.47
N ALA A 236 7.17 18.21 -27.77
CA ALA A 236 8.44 17.69 -28.27
C ALA A 236 9.61 18.51 -27.72
N GLY A 237 10.57 17.86 -27.07
CA GLY A 237 11.70 18.52 -26.41
C GLY A 237 12.62 17.52 -25.70
N ARG A 238 13.72 18.01 -25.10
CA ARG A 238 14.74 17.16 -24.47
C ARG A 238 14.18 16.31 -23.33
N PHE A 239 13.34 16.88 -22.48
CA PHE A 239 12.69 16.16 -21.38
C PHE A 239 11.84 14.98 -21.88
N ARG A 240 11.01 15.20 -22.90
CA ARG A 240 10.22 14.14 -23.54
C ARG A 240 11.11 13.05 -24.17
N ALA A 241 12.20 13.42 -24.83
CA ALA A 241 13.12 12.45 -25.43
C ALA A 241 13.77 11.53 -24.39
N VAL A 242 14.22 12.09 -23.26
CA VAL A 242 14.78 11.30 -22.14
C VAL A 242 13.72 10.37 -21.55
N LEU A 243 12.49 10.86 -21.38
CA LEU A 243 11.37 10.05 -20.88
C LEU A 243 10.99 8.91 -21.86
N ASP A 244 10.99 9.17 -23.16
CA ASP A 244 10.73 8.16 -24.20
C ASP A 244 11.83 7.07 -24.19
N GLU A 245 13.11 7.44 -24.05
CA GLU A 245 14.23 6.49 -23.92
C GLU A 245 14.15 5.67 -22.61
N LEU A 246 13.78 6.29 -21.50
CA LEU A 246 13.54 5.59 -20.24
C LEU A 246 12.35 4.61 -20.36
N LEU A 247 11.27 4.99 -21.05
CA LEU A 247 10.13 4.10 -21.32
C LEU A 247 10.52 2.89 -22.18
N VAL A 248 11.46 3.03 -23.11
CA VAL A 248 12.03 1.90 -23.85
C VAL A 248 12.73 0.94 -22.89
N HIS A 249 13.57 1.44 -21.99
CA HIS A 249 14.22 0.60 -20.98
C HIS A 249 13.23 -0.04 -20.00
N VAL A 250 12.14 0.63 -19.62
CA VAL A 250 11.05 0.02 -18.84
C VAL A 250 10.47 -1.18 -19.58
N HIS A 251 10.22 -1.06 -20.89
CA HIS A 251 9.67 -2.17 -21.68
C HIS A 251 10.69 -3.32 -21.82
N ASP A 252 11.93 -3.00 -22.17
CA ASP A 252 12.97 -4.00 -22.48
C ASP A 252 13.50 -4.72 -21.23
N VAL A 253 13.51 -4.05 -20.07
CA VAL A 253 14.10 -4.59 -18.83
C VAL A 253 13.03 -5.08 -17.86
N LEU A 254 11.95 -4.33 -17.65
CA LEU A 254 10.94 -4.67 -16.64
C LEU A 254 9.76 -5.47 -17.22
N LEU A 255 9.42 -5.29 -18.50
CA LEU A 255 8.23 -5.90 -19.11
C LEU A 255 8.53 -7.01 -20.12
N ALA A 256 9.72 -7.08 -20.70
CA ALA A 256 10.04 -8.07 -21.74
C ALA A 256 10.20 -9.50 -21.18
N ASP A 257 11.02 -9.67 -20.14
CA ASP A 257 11.32 -10.96 -19.51
C ASP A 257 11.30 -10.84 -17.97
N PRO A 258 10.47 -11.63 -17.26
CA PRO A 258 10.49 -11.70 -15.79
C PRO A 258 11.86 -11.98 -15.19
N ALA A 259 12.72 -12.75 -15.88
CA ALA A 259 14.06 -13.03 -15.41
C ALA A 259 14.97 -11.79 -15.45
N LEU A 260 14.82 -10.94 -16.48
CA LEU A 260 15.52 -9.66 -16.58
C LEU A 260 14.99 -8.64 -15.56
N ALA A 261 13.68 -8.60 -15.34
CA ALA A 261 13.08 -7.74 -14.31
C ALA A 261 13.59 -8.11 -12.91
N GLN A 262 13.68 -9.41 -12.61
CA GLN A 262 14.21 -9.90 -11.35
C GLN A 262 15.72 -9.64 -11.22
N GLU A 263 16.48 -9.76 -12.31
CA GLU A 263 17.90 -9.44 -12.31
C GLU A 263 18.15 -7.95 -12.10
N TYR A 264 17.38 -7.08 -12.77
CA TYR A 264 17.44 -5.64 -12.56
C TYR A 264 17.11 -5.27 -11.12
N ARG A 265 16.03 -5.82 -10.56
CA ARG A 265 15.68 -5.67 -9.13
C ARG A 265 16.83 -6.12 -8.23
N GLN A 266 17.43 -7.27 -8.51
CA GLN A 266 18.57 -7.76 -7.72
C GLN A 266 19.78 -6.81 -7.83
N SER A 267 20.05 -6.25 -9.01
CA SER A 267 21.14 -5.30 -9.21
C SER A 267 20.97 -4.01 -8.41
N VAL A 268 19.73 -3.51 -8.28
CA VAL A 268 19.39 -2.37 -7.43
C VAL A 268 19.63 -2.69 -5.95
N ILE A 269 19.22 -3.89 -5.52
CA ILE A 269 19.46 -4.37 -4.15
C ILE A 269 20.97 -4.51 -3.88
N ASP A 270 21.74 -5.05 -4.83
CA ASP A 270 23.18 -5.24 -4.70
C ASP A 270 23.92 -3.89 -4.60
N GLU A 271 23.57 -2.92 -5.45
CA GLU A 271 24.16 -1.57 -5.44
C GLU A 271 23.85 -0.82 -4.14
N ALA A 272 22.61 -0.90 -3.66
CA ALA A 272 22.24 -0.32 -2.37
C ALA A 272 22.94 -1.04 -1.20
N THR A 273 23.08 -2.37 -1.28
CA THR A 273 23.82 -3.16 -0.29
C THR A 273 25.29 -2.73 -0.22
N ASP A 274 25.95 -2.56 -1.37
CA ASP A 274 27.33 -2.07 -1.43
C ASP A 274 27.47 -0.65 -0.86
N HIS A 275 26.46 0.20 -1.05
CA HIS A 275 26.42 1.54 -0.48
C HIS A 275 26.20 1.57 1.05
N LEU A 276 25.31 0.70 1.55
CA LEU A 276 24.93 0.60 2.96
C LEU A 276 25.99 -0.16 3.77
N ARG A 277 26.69 -1.13 3.17
CA ARG A 277 27.72 -1.96 3.83
C ARG A 277 28.71 -1.15 4.68
N PRO A 278 29.40 -0.10 4.19
CA PRO A 278 30.33 0.67 5.01
C PRO A 278 29.65 1.46 6.15
N ARG A 279 28.37 1.82 6.00
CA ARG A 279 27.61 2.60 6.99
C ARG A 279 27.02 1.74 8.09
N VAL A 280 26.47 0.58 7.73
CA VAL A 280 26.06 -0.45 8.70
C VAL A 280 27.28 -0.94 9.46
N ARG A 281 28.42 -1.14 8.78
CA ARG A 281 29.69 -1.44 9.44
C ARG A 281 30.09 -0.36 10.43
N ALA A 282 29.96 0.92 10.08
CA ALA A 282 30.25 2.02 10.99
C ALA A 282 29.31 2.02 12.21
N ALA A 283 28.01 1.83 12.01
CA ALA A 283 27.01 1.79 13.08
C ALA A 283 27.23 0.60 14.04
N VAL A 284 27.39 -0.63 13.50
CA VAL A 284 27.62 -1.84 14.29
C VAL A 284 28.97 -1.85 15.02
N LEU A 285 30.00 -1.26 14.42
CA LEU A 285 31.33 -1.17 15.03
C LEU A 285 31.37 -0.20 16.22
N VAL A 286 30.34 0.63 16.41
CA VAL A 286 30.23 1.60 17.50
C VAL A 286 29.61 1.00 18.76
N GLU A 287 28.65 0.06 18.63
CA GLU A 287 27.85 -0.43 19.77
C GLU A 287 27.82 -1.96 19.95
N ASP A 288 28.39 -2.76 19.04
CA ASP A 288 28.11 -4.22 18.90
C ASP A 288 26.61 -4.54 18.64
N GLU A 289 25.76 -3.53 18.46
CA GLU A 289 24.34 -3.60 18.11
C GLU A 289 24.01 -2.46 17.13
N LEU A 290 22.88 -2.54 16.42
CA LEU A 290 22.40 -1.45 15.56
C LEU A 290 21.34 -0.65 16.31
N GLY A 291 21.71 0.53 16.83
CA GLY A 291 20.80 1.42 17.55
C GLY A 291 19.60 1.88 16.69
N THR A 292 18.48 2.20 17.35
CA THR A 292 17.21 2.55 16.67
C THR A 292 17.34 3.75 15.72
N GLN A 293 18.08 4.79 16.12
CA GLN A 293 18.26 5.99 15.31
C GLN A 293 19.12 5.72 14.06
N ASP A 294 20.20 4.93 14.21
CA ASP A 294 21.03 4.51 13.08
C ASP A 294 20.23 3.60 12.14
N HIS A 295 19.38 2.73 12.69
CA HIS A 295 18.50 1.89 11.90
C HIS A 295 17.51 2.71 11.06
N GLU A 296 16.86 3.72 11.64
CA GLU A 296 15.95 4.63 10.93
C GLU A 296 16.68 5.43 9.83
N TYR A 297 17.86 5.97 10.15
CA TYR A 297 18.69 6.69 9.17
C TYR A 297 19.08 5.79 7.99
N LEU A 298 19.51 4.55 8.26
CA LEU A 298 19.88 3.57 7.23
C LEU A 298 18.67 3.13 6.40
N LEU A 299 17.47 3.07 6.98
CA LEU A 299 16.23 2.80 6.25
C LEU A 299 15.89 3.94 5.30
N ASP A 300 16.04 5.19 5.73
CA ASP A 300 15.77 6.34 4.87
C ASP A 300 16.82 6.47 3.76
N GLU A 301 18.10 6.19 4.03
CA GLU A 301 19.12 6.09 2.98
C GLU A 301 18.83 4.95 1.99
N ALA A 302 18.37 3.78 2.46
CA ALA A 302 17.98 2.68 1.59
C ALA A 302 16.80 3.07 0.67
N ARG A 303 15.77 3.74 1.23
CA ARG A 303 14.61 4.25 0.48
C ARG A 303 14.98 5.31 -0.54
N ALA A 304 15.90 6.21 -0.20
CA ALA A 304 16.43 7.21 -1.12
C ALA A 304 17.15 6.58 -2.34
N ARG A 305 17.49 5.28 -2.27
CA ARG A 305 18.04 4.49 -3.39
C ARG A 305 17.02 3.59 -4.08
N GLY A 306 15.74 3.70 -3.73
CA GLY A 306 14.64 2.96 -4.36
C GLY A 306 14.32 1.61 -3.73
N LEU A 307 14.90 1.25 -2.58
CA LEU A 307 14.54 0.01 -1.88
C LEU A 307 13.18 0.15 -1.19
N GLY A 308 12.37 -0.90 -1.31
CA GLY A 308 11.16 -1.06 -0.53
C GLY A 308 11.46 -1.30 0.95
N ALA A 309 10.50 -1.02 1.83
CA ALA A 309 10.69 -1.09 3.28
C ALA A 309 11.04 -2.51 3.78
N ARG A 310 10.60 -3.57 3.09
CA ARG A 310 10.91 -4.97 3.45
C ARG A 310 12.31 -5.36 2.99
N ASP A 311 12.65 -5.06 1.74
CA ASP A 311 14.00 -5.32 1.21
C ASP A 311 15.08 -4.49 1.94
N ALA A 312 14.82 -3.22 2.26
CA ALA A 312 15.72 -2.37 3.04
C ALA A 312 16.05 -2.96 4.42
N ARG A 313 15.02 -3.38 5.19
CA ARG A 313 15.21 -4.04 6.50
C ARG A 313 16.00 -5.34 6.36
N THR A 314 15.73 -6.12 5.32
CA THR A 314 16.42 -7.40 5.07
C THR A 314 17.91 -7.18 4.79
N VAL A 315 18.26 -6.20 3.97
CA VAL A 315 19.65 -5.83 3.65
C VAL A 315 20.38 -5.33 4.89
N ILE A 316 19.77 -4.41 5.64
CA ILE A 316 20.37 -3.84 6.85
C ILE A 316 20.59 -4.91 7.92
N ALA A 317 19.62 -5.81 8.14
CA ALA A 317 19.75 -6.91 9.09
C ALA A 317 20.84 -7.91 8.67
N GLY A 318 20.93 -8.23 7.38
CA GLY A 318 21.97 -9.11 6.83
C GLY A 318 23.37 -8.54 7.01
N LEU A 319 23.54 -7.24 6.71
CA LEU A 319 24.79 -6.51 6.93
C LEU A 319 25.13 -6.39 8.42
N ALA A 320 24.15 -6.15 9.30
CA ALA A 320 24.39 -6.08 10.73
C ALA A 320 24.90 -7.41 11.30
N ALA A 321 24.30 -8.52 10.86
CA ALA A 321 24.74 -9.87 11.20
C ALA A 321 26.14 -10.20 10.64
N GLU A 322 26.48 -9.75 9.42
CA GLU A 322 27.83 -9.87 8.84
C GLU A 322 28.90 -9.24 9.75
N PHE A 323 28.57 -8.13 10.41
CA PHE A 323 29.48 -7.41 11.30
C PHE A 323 29.41 -7.83 12.78
N GLY A 324 28.67 -8.90 13.09
CA GLY A 324 28.65 -9.49 14.43
C GLY A 324 27.67 -8.85 15.40
N ALA A 325 26.81 -7.92 14.96
CA ALA A 325 25.68 -7.49 15.78
C ALA A 325 24.67 -8.64 15.91
N PRO A 326 24.13 -8.91 17.11
CA PRO A 326 23.00 -9.80 17.23
C PRO A 326 21.88 -9.26 16.34
N PRO A 327 21.14 -10.13 15.62
CA PRO A 327 19.94 -9.68 14.94
C PRO A 327 19.11 -8.94 15.99
N PRO A 328 18.54 -7.76 15.66
CA PRO A 328 17.68 -7.06 16.61
C PRO A 328 16.72 -8.11 17.18
N PRO A 329 16.56 -8.21 18.52
CA PRO A 329 15.72 -9.23 19.12
C PRO A 329 14.42 -9.19 18.35
N GLY A 330 14.14 -10.29 17.63
CA GLY A 330 13.12 -10.27 16.61
C GLY A 330 11.89 -9.65 17.20
N GLU A 331 11.33 -8.66 16.54
CA GLU A 331 9.88 -8.58 16.53
C GLU A 331 9.44 -9.93 15.93
N PRO A 332 8.90 -10.89 16.71
CA PRO A 332 7.76 -11.58 16.15
C PRO A 332 6.78 -10.48 15.76
N LEU A 333 6.23 -10.52 14.55
CA LEU A 333 5.02 -9.76 14.24
C LEU A 333 4.09 -9.78 15.48
N PRO A 334 3.82 -8.64 16.15
CA PRO A 334 2.88 -8.64 17.27
C PRO A 334 1.57 -7.91 16.89
N PRO A 335 0.42 -8.40 17.39
CA PRO A 335 -0.90 -7.75 17.31
C PRO A 335 -1.07 -6.76 18.51
N PRO A 336 -2.28 -6.34 18.98
CA PRO A 336 -2.68 -4.92 19.10
C PRO A 336 -2.41 -4.19 20.44
N ALA A 337 -2.72 -2.88 20.41
CA ALA A 337 -2.66 -1.74 21.36
C ALA A 337 -2.85 -2.02 22.88
N GLU A 338 -2.37 -1.19 23.85
CA GLU A 338 -2.89 0.14 24.29
C GLU A 338 -2.07 0.72 25.53
N PRO A 339 -2.42 1.80 26.30
CA PRO A 339 -1.83 3.17 26.22
C PRO A 339 -1.14 3.83 27.48
N LEU A 340 -0.30 4.85 27.17
CA LEU A 340 0.38 6.05 27.79
C LEU A 340 0.13 6.57 29.25
N PRO A 341 1.09 7.34 29.87
CA PRO A 341 1.12 8.84 29.79
C PRO A 341 2.54 9.53 29.87
N PRO A 342 2.64 10.88 29.89
CA PRO A 342 2.99 11.80 28.79
C PRO A 342 4.50 12.23 28.71
N PRO A 343 4.96 12.86 27.60
CA PRO A 343 6.32 13.40 27.50
C PRO A 343 6.41 14.88 27.90
N ALA A 344 7.55 15.24 28.52
CA ALA A 344 7.97 16.61 28.74
C ALA A 344 8.81 17.09 27.53
N GLU A 345 8.44 18.23 26.95
CA GLU A 345 9.18 18.86 25.85
C GLU A 345 10.50 19.49 26.32
N PRO A 346 11.58 19.41 25.52
CA PRO A 346 12.66 20.38 25.53
C PRO A 346 12.52 21.39 24.38
N ILE A 347 12.78 22.65 24.73
CA ILE A 347 12.71 23.85 23.90
C ILE A 347 13.92 23.89 22.93
N GLU A 348 13.68 24.05 21.63
CA GLU A 348 14.68 24.48 20.64
C GLU A 348 14.40 25.90 20.15
N VAL A 349 15.46 26.71 20.01
CA VAL A 349 15.40 28.12 19.62
C VAL A 349 15.72 28.25 18.13
N GLU A 350 14.69 28.47 17.30
CA GLU A 350 14.81 28.76 15.86
C GLU A 350 14.82 30.27 15.54
N VAL A 351 15.62 30.65 14.55
CA VAL A 351 15.66 32.00 13.96
C VAL A 351 14.50 32.14 12.95
N PRO A 352 13.63 33.16 13.03
CA PRO A 352 12.33 33.12 12.35
C PRO A 352 12.43 33.48 10.86
N ALA A 353 11.89 32.59 10.02
CA ALA A 353 11.45 32.93 8.66
C ALA A 353 10.32 33.99 8.71
N PRO A 354 10.11 34.79 7.64
CA PRO A 354 9.08 35.83 7.65
C PRO A 354 7.69 35.21 7.87
N ARG A 355 7.02 35.58 8.98
CA ARG A 355 5.73 35.04 9.46
C ARG A 355 4.65 34.87 8.38
N LYS A 356 4.63 35.76 7.37
CA LYS A 356 3.71 35.70 6.23
C LYS A 356 3.79 34.39 5.43
N ARG A 357 4.96 33.74 5.34
CA ARG A 357 5.13 32.48 4.58
C ARG A 357 4.93 31.23 5.43
N LEU A 358 5.00 31.35 6.76
CA LEU A 358 4.92 30.20 7.66
C LEU A 358 3.48 29.70 7.78
N TRP A 359 2.53 30.57 8.14
CA TRP A 359 1.12 30.17 8.25
C TRP A 359 0.53 29.72 6.91
N GLU A 360 1.00 30.26 5.77
CA GLU A 360 0.61 29.81 4.43
C GLU A 360 1.10 28.39 4.13
N ASN A 361 2.32 28.04 4.57
CA ASN A 361 2.86 26.69 4.45
C ASN A 361 2.09 25.71 5.34
N ASP A 362 1.81 26.08 6.59
CA ASP A 362 1.06 25.28 7.54
C ASP A 362 -0.39 25.06 7.06
N LEU A 363 -1.04 26.10 6.52
CA LEU A 363 -2.36 26.00 5.91
C LEU A 363 -2.37 25.13 4.65
N ARG A 364 -1.29 25.17 3.85
CA ARG A 364 -1.12 24.26 2.70
C ARG A 364 -0.96 22.82 3.17
N ALA A 365 -0.20 22.59 4.24
CA ALA A 365 -0.05 21.27 4.86
C ALA A 365 -1.38 20.75 5.40
N ALA A 366 -2.19 21.59 6.06
CA ALA A 366 -3.54 21.23 6.52
C ALA A 366 -4.45 20.79 5.35
N ARG A 367 -4.43 21.52 4.23
CA ARG A 367 -5.20 21.15 3.02
C ARG A 367 -4.69 19.88 2.35
N ALA A 368 -3.38 19.62 2.39
CA ALA A 368 -2.81 18.37 1.90
C ALA A 368 -3.27 17.20 2.77
N ALA A 369 -3.15 17.33 4.10
CA ALA A 369 -3.59 16.31 5.05
C ALA A 369 -5.10 15.99 4.91
N LEU A 370 -5.96 16.99 4.72
CA LEU A 370 -7.38 16.74 4.42
C LEU A 370 -7.61 15.96 3.12
N ARG A 371 -6.89 16.28 2.05
CA ARG A 371 -6.98 15.54 0.78
C ARG A 371 -6.48 14.10 0.91
N ASP A 372 -5.51 13.88 1.79
CA ASP A 372 -4.94 12.57 2.04
C ASP A 372 -5.78 11.74 3.03
N GLY A 373 -6.90 12.27 3.54
CA GLY A 373 -7.77 11.59 4.50
C GLY A 373 -7.21 11.56 5.92
N LEU A 374 -6.40 12.56 6.31
CA LEU A 374 -5.76 12.73 7.62
C LEU A 374 -6.28 13.98 8.35
N PRO A 375 -7.56 14.04 8.75
CA PRO A 375 -8.15 15.21 9.40
C PRO A 375 -7.57 15.51 10.78
N VAL A 376 -7.09 14.53 11.56
CA VAL A 376 -6.47 14.82 12.87
C VAL A 376 -5.14 15.53 12.68
N ARG A 377 -4.32 15.08 11.72
CA ARG A 377 -3.09 15.78 11.32
C ARG A 377 -3.39 17.17 10.74
N ALA A 378 -4.46 17.31 9.95
CA ALA A 378 -4.90 18.61 9.45
C ALA A 378 -5.26 19.57 10.58
N ARG A 379 -5.91 19.07 11.65
CA ARG A 379 -6.24 19.86 12.84
C ARG A 379 -4.99 20.38 13.56
N SER A 380 -3.96 19.55 13.70
CA SER A 380 -2.67 19.99 14.26
C SER A 380 -2.02 21.08 13.40
N ALA A 381 -1.94 20.89 12.08
CA ALA A 381 -1.39 21.90 11.17
C ALA A 381 -2.19 23.22 11.18
N ILE A 382 -3.50 23.17 11.44
CA ILE A 382 -4.32 24.38 11.66
C ILE A 382 -3.94 25.10 12.96
N ALA A 383 -3.61 24.36 14.03
CA ALA A 383 -3.12 24.96 15.27
C ALA A 383 -1.78 25.67 15.06
N ASP A 384 -0.86 25.04 14.33
CA ASP A 384 0.44 25.62 13.95
C ASP A 384 0.24 26.86 13.08
N ALA A 385 -0.65 26.80 12.08
CA ALA A 385 -0.99 27.94 11.23
C ALA A 385 -1.53 29.13 12.05
N ARG A 386 -2.37 28.88 13.07
CA ARG A 386 -2.87 29.92 13.98
C ARG A 386 -1.74 30.54 14.80
N ALA A 387 -0.81 29.73 15.31
CA ALA A 387 0.34 30.20 16.07
C ALA A 387 1.27 31.07 15.20
N SER A 388 1.52 30.64 13.95
CA SER A 388 2.33 31.34 12.95
C SER A 388 1.70 32.65 12.46
N ALA A 389 0.36 32.72 12.38
CA ALA A 389 -0.38 33.90 11.90
C ALA A 389 -0.35 35.08 12.89
N GLY A 390 -0.30 34.82 14.20
CA GLY A 390 -0.37 35.86 15.22
C GLY A 390 -1.67 36.68 15.11
N ASP A 391 -1.55 38.02 15.08
CA ASP A 391 -2.69 38.95 15.03
C ASP A 391 -3.11 39.36 13.60
N ASP A 392 -2.75 38.59 12.57
CA ASP A 392 -3.15 38.88 11.19
C ASP A 392 -4.61 38.46 10.92
N ASP A 393 -5.52 39.44 10.95
CA ASP A 393 -6.97 39.24 10.77
C ASP A 393 -7.35 38.52 9.46
N GLU A 394 -6.61 38.73 8.36
CA GLU A 394 -6.92 38.07 7.08
C GLU A 394 -6.44 36.63 7.10
N ALA A 395 -5.25 36.37 7.63
CA ALA A 395 -4.75 35.02 7.83
C ALA A 395 -5.69 34.21 8.74
N LEU A 396 -6.13 34.80 9.86
CA LEU A 396 -7.05 34.16 10.80
C LEU A 396 -8.39 33.82 10.16
N ARG A 397 -8.94 34.67 9.29
CA ARG A 397 -10.17 34.36 8.52
C ARG A 397 -9.99 33.17 7.59
N GLN A 398 -8.88 33.11 6.85
CA GLN A 398 -8.62 32.00 5.93
C GLN A 398 -8.36 30.68 6.66
N ILE A 399 -7.63 30.72 7.77
CA ILE A 399 -7.39 29.57 8.64
C ILE A 399 -8.70 29.08 9.25
N ALA A 400 -9.58 29.99 9.71
CA ALA A 400 -10.88 29.62 10.27
C ALA A 400 -11.76 28.84 9.28
N ALA A 401 -11.80 29.25 8.00
CA ALA A 401 -12.59 28.55 6.99
C ALA A 401 -12.15 27.08 6.80
N VAL A 402 -10.84 26.81 6.79
CA VAL A 402 -10.30 25.44 6.69
C VAL A 402 -10.46 24.70 8.01
N ALA A 403 -10.29 25.37 9.15
CA ALA A 403 -10.53 24.78 10.46
C ALA A 403 -11.96 24.27 10.62
N ASP A 404 -12.96 25.04 10.18
CA ASP A 404 -14.37 24.63 10.21
C ASP A 404 -14.62 23.40 9.32
N GLU A 405 -13.90 23.28 8.19
CA GLU A 405 -13.96 22.11 7.34
C GLU A 405 -13.36 20.88 8.02
N VAL A 406 -12.17 21.02 8.62
CA VAL A 406 -11.52 19.96 9.40
C VAL A 406 -12.45 19.46 10.51
N GLU A 407 -13.02 20.36 11.33
CA GLU A 407 -13.90 19.97 12.44
C GLU A 407 -15.19 19.31 11.96
N ARG A 408 -15.75 19.73 10.81
CA ARG A 408 -16.89 19.03 10.19
C ARG A 408 -16.54 17.60 9.78
N VAL A 409 -15.37 17.39 9.17
CA VAL A 409 -14.89 16.05 8.77
C VAL A 409 -14.67 15.18 10.01
N ILE A 410 -13.99 15.70 11.03
CA ILE A 410 -13.75 14.99 12.30
C ILE A 410 -15.06 14.59 12.97
N THR A 411 -15.98 15.52 13.15
CA THR A 411 -17.27 15.27 13.83
C THR A 411 -18.07 14.18 13.12
N ARG A 412 -18.09 14.24 11.79
CA ARG A 412 -18.75 13.22 10.96
C ARG A 412 -18.06 11.88 11.07
N ALA A 413 -16.73 11.83 10.96
CA ALA A 413 -15.96 10.59 11.04
C ALA A 413 -16.09 9.91 12.42
N VAL A 414 -16.11 10.67 13.52
CA VAL A 414 -16.35 10.13 14.87
C VAL A 414 -17.76 9.52 14.95
N THR A 415 -18.76 10.21 14.41
CA THR A 415 -20.14 9.72 14.41
C THR A 415 -20.29 8.45 13.57
N ASP A 416 -19.71 8.44 12.38
CA ASP A 416 -19.73 7.29 11.46
C ASP A 416 -18.96 6.10 12.05
N SER A 417 -17.82 6.33 12.72
CA SER A 417 -17.05 5.30 13.41
C SER A 417 -17.81 4.66 14.58
N ARG A 418 -18.47 5.47 15.41
CA ARG A 418 -19.33 4.96 16.50
C ARG A 418 -20.49 4.16 15.93
N ARG A 419 -21.16 4.68 14.90
CA ARG A 419 -22.28 3.99 14.25
C ARG A 419 -21.86 2.66 13.63
N ALA A 420 -20.65 2.58 13.06
CA ALA A 420 -20.13 1.31 12.57
C ALA A 420 -19.91 0.28 13.69
N GLY A 421 -19.62 0.75 14.91
CA GLY A 421 -19.46 -0.08 16.11
C GLY A 421 -20.80 -0.64 16.55
N ASP A 422 -21.79 0.24 16.68
CA ASP A 422 -23.16 -0.16 16.97
C ASP A 422 -23.66 -1.19 15.95
N LEU A 423 -23.37 -0.99 14.65
CA LEU A 423 -23.74 -1.94 13.59
C LEU A 423 -23.05 -3.30 13.79
N ALA A 424 -21.77 -3.33 14.13
CA ALA A 424 -21.05 -4.58 14.40
C ALA A 424 -21.63 -5.30 15.65
N ASP A 425 -21.95 -4.56 16.71
CA ASP A 425 -22.58 -5.09 17.94
C ASP A 425 -24.00 -5.61 17.68
N GLU A 426 -24.75 -4.94 16.79
CA GLU A 426 -26.03 -5.39 16.24
C GLU A 426 -25.88 -6.59 15.28
N LYS A 427 -24.66 -7.10 15.05
CA LYS A 427 -24.32 -8.20 14.12
C LYS A 427 -24.57 -7.87 12.65
N ARG A 428 -24.57 -6.59 12.32
CA ARG A 428 -24.75 -6.04 10.96
C ARG A 428 -23.41 -5.71 10.33
N HIS A 429 -22.61 -6.75 10.11
CA HIS A 429 -21.21 -6.61 9.68
C HIS A 429 -21.07 -6.15 8.23
N VAL A 430 -22.05 -6.39 7.35
CA VAL A 430 -22.01 -5.86 5.97
C VAL A 430 -22.12 -4.33 6.01
N ALA A 431 -23.12 -3.82 6.74
CA ALA A 431 -23.32 -2.38 6.89
C ALA A 431 -22.16 -1.71 7.66
N ALA A 432 -21.62 -2.39 8.69
CA ALA A 432 -20.45 -1.89 9.42
C ALA A 432 -19.23 -1.77 8.51
N LEU A 433 -18.98 -2.76 7.65
CA LEU A 433 -17.85 -2.78 6.73
C LEU A 433 -17.91 -1.63 5.72
N GLU A 434 -19.07 -1.39 5.10
CA GLU A 434 -19.25 -0.25 4.18
C GLU A 434 -18.95 1.10 4.85
N LEU A 435 -19.41 1.27 6.09
CA LEU A 435 -19.21 2.51 6.84
C LEU A 435 -17.75 2.68 7.28
N LEU A 436 -17.09 1.61 7.74
CA LEU A 436 -15.66 1.62 8.10
C LEU A 436 -14.77 1.93 6.90
N GLU A 437 -15.03 1.35 5.72
CA GLU A 437 -14.31 1.66 4.49
C GLU A 437 -14.51 3.14 4.08
N SER A 438 -15.71 3.68 4.29
CA SER A 438 -15.97 5.10 4.05
C SER A 438 -15.19 6.00 5.02
N VAL A 439 -15.12 5.65 6.30
CA VAL A 439 -14.35 6.40 7.30
C VAL A 439 -12.87 6.34 7.00
N LEU A 440 -12.28 5.17 6.75
CA LEU A 440 -10.84 5.04 6.44
C LEU A 440 -10.43 5.78 5.17
N ARG A 441 -11.34 5.98 4.21
CA ARG A 441 -11.05 6.76 3.00
C ARG A 441 -10.91 8.26 3.29
N VAL A 442 -11.67 8.80 4.25
CA VAL A 442 -11.79 10.24 4.49
C VAL A 442 -11.11 10.69 5.78
N ALA A 443 -10.88 9.76 6.72
CA ALA A 443 -10.43 10.03 8.07
C ALA A 443 -9.70 8.82 8.70
N ARG A 444 -8.57 8.39 8.10
CA ARG A 444 -7.82 7.21 8.57
C ARG A 444 -7.08 7.41 9.90
N ASP A 445 -6.85 8.65 10.31
CA ASP A 445 -6.18 9.00 11.58
C ASP A 445 -7.16 9.38 12.70
N ILE A 446 -8.47 9.12 12.52
CA ILE A 446 -9.50 9.49 13.50
C ILE A 446 -9.42 8.66 14.78
N ASP A 447 -8.79 7.48 14.74
CA ASP A 447 -8.52 6.60 15.87
C ASP A 447 -7.48 7.18 16.85
N LEU A 448 -6.77 8.23 16.46
CA LEU A 448 -5.92 9.02 17.37
C LEU A 448 -6.75 9.88 18.35
N LEU A 449 -8.06 10.00 18.14
CA LEU A 449 -8.95 10.70 19.06
C LEU A 449 -9.42 9.76 20.18
N PRO A 450 -9.45 10.22 21.44
CA PRO A 450 -9.89 9.41 22.58
C PRO A 450 -11.37 9.00 22.51
N ASP A 451 -12.14 9.67 21.64
CA ASP A 451 -13.57 9.51 21.44
C ASP A 451 -13.94 8.33 20.51
N VAL A 452 -12.94 7.67 19.94
CA VAL A 452 -13.06 6.55 19.00
C VAL A 452 -12.55 5.28 19.67
N ASP A 453 -13.47 4.35 19.92
CA ASP A 453 -13.13 3.08 20.56
C ASP A 453 -12.49 2.09 19.57
N GLY A 454 -11.28 1.64 19.92
CA GLY A 454 -10.49 0.64 19.19
C GLY A 454 -9.92 1.14 17.86
N ARG A 455 -8.96 0.38 17.30
CA ARG A 455 -8.39 0.71 15.99
C ARG A 455 -9.39 0.40 14.87
N LEU A 456 -9.53 1.33 13.93
CA LEU A 456 -10.45 1.19 12.80
C LEU A 456 -10.09 0.01 11.90
N ASP A 457 -8.81 -0.20 11.64
CA ASP A 457 -8.33 -1.29 10.78
C ASP A 457 -8.67 -2.67 11.37
N GLU A 458 -8.55 -2.84 12.69
CA GLU A 458 -8.91 -4.08 13.38
C GLU A 458 -10.41 -4.36 13.30
N ARG A 459 -11.25 -3.32 13.46
CA ARG A 459 -12.71 -3.44 13.35
C ARG A 459 -13.15 -3.73 11.91
N LEU A 460 -12.44 -3.16 10.93
CA LEU A 460 -12.64 -3.46 9.51
C LEU A 460 -12.30 -4.93 9.23
N GLU A 461 -11.12 -5.39 9.65
CA GLU A 461 -10.66 -6.77 9.46
C GLU A 461 -11.59 -7.77 10.15
N GLN A 462 -12.02 -7.48 11.38
CA GLN A 462 -12.98 -8.30 12.12
C GLN A 462 -14.31 -8.43 11.36
N SER A 463 -14.88 -7.33 10.88
CA SER A 463 -16.13 -7.37 10.10
C SER A 463 -15.94 -8.10 8.78
N ARG A 464 -14.78 -7.93 8.13
CA ARG A 464 -14.43 -8.59 6.86
C ARG A 464 -14.28 -10.09 7.01
N ASP A 465 -13.68 -10.57 8.10
CA ASP A 465 -13.58 -12.00 8.42
C ASP A 465 -14.97 -12.62 8.59
N VAL A 466 -15.86 -11.98 9.37
CA VAL A 466 -17.23 -12.48 9.57
C VAL A 466 -17.99 -12.58 8.24
N VAL A 467 -17.92 -11.53 7.41
CA VAL A 467 -18.54 -11.52 6.07
C VAL A 467 -17.94 -12.60 5.17
N THR A 468 -16.63 -12.79 5.18
CA THR A 468 -15.94 -13.81 4.36
C THR A 468 -16.34 -15.22 4.76
N ARG A 469 -16.42 -15.50 6.07
CA ARG A 469 -16.91 -16.78 6.60
C ARG A 469 -18.37 -17.02 6.23
N ALA A 470 -19.21 -16.00 6.28
CA ALA A 470 -20.61 -16.06 5.84
C ALA A 470 -20.74 -16.42 4.36
N ALA A 471 -19.97 -15.76 3.48
CA ALA A 471 -19.96 -16.06 2.05
C ALA A 471 -19.46 -17.50 1.77
N ALA A 472 -18.43 -17.97 2.48
CA ALA A 472 -17.96 -19.33 2.36
C ALA A 472 -19.02 -20.36 2.76
N ALA A 473 -19.69 -20.17 3.90
CA ALA A 473 -20.74 -21.05 4.36
C ALA A 473 -21.95 -21.08 3.41
N ALA A 474 -22.38 -19.92 2.91
CA ALA A 474 -23.44 -19.83 1.91
C ALA A 474 -23.11 -20.67 0.66
N ARG A 475 -21.88 -20.55 0.13
CA ARG A 475 -21.42 -21.36 -1.03
C ARG A 475 -21.43 -22.87 -0.75
N THR A 476 -20.96 -23.30 0.43
CA THR A 476 -20.96 -24.72 0.81
C THR A 476 -22.38 -25.28 0.95
N ALA A 477 -23.31 -24.49 1.49
CA ALA A 477 -24.70 -24.85 1.60
C ALA A 477 -25.37 -25.01 0.23
N SER A 478 -25.11 -24.09 -0.72
CA SER A 478 -25.62 -24.20 -2.09
C SER A 478 -25.09 -25.44 -2.84
N ALA A 479 -23.97 -26.00 -2.43
CA ALA A 479 -23.44 -27.26 -2.98
C ALA A 479 -24.13 -28.52 -2.42
N GLY A 480 -25.07 -28.37 -1.48
CA GLY A 480 -25.84 -29.48 -0.89
C GLY A 480 -25.12 -30.22 0.25
N ASP A 481 -24.04 -29.66 0.80
CA ASP A 481 -23.28 -30.28 1.90
C ASP A 481 -24.01 -30.07 3.26
N PRO A 482 -24.35 -31.15 4.01
CA PRO A 482 -24.88 -31.04 5.37
C PRO A 482 -23.95 -30.29 6.35
N ALA A 483 -22.63 -30.35 6.19
CA ALA A 483 -21.73 -29.56 7.02
C ALA A 483 -21.91 -28.05 6.76
N GLY A 484 -22.18 -27.68 5.51
CA GLY A 484 -22.45 -26.30 5.09
C GLY A 484 -23.72 -25.72 5.74
N LEU A 485 -24.79 -26.50 5.86
CA LEU A 485 -26.04 -26.05 6.47
C LEU A 485 -25.91 -25.80 8.00
N ALA A 486 -25.15 -26.65 8.70
CA ALA A 486 -24.83 -26.42 10.10
C ALA A 486 -23.98 -25.15 10.29
N ALA A 487 -23.00 -24.93 9.41
CA ALA A 487 -22.19 -23.71 9.40
C ALA A 487 -23.02 -22.45 9.12
N VAL A 488 -24.00 -22.52 8.21
CA VAL A 488 -24.94 -21.42 7.94
C VAL A 488 -25.75 -21.05 9.18
N ALA A 489 -26.29 -22.04 9.90
CA ALA A 489 -27.04 -21.80 11.13
C ALA A 489 -26.18 -21.20 12.25
N GLU A 490 -24.92 -21.60 12.36
CA GLU A 490 -23.94 -21.01 13.28
C GLU A 490 -23.69 -19.54 12.95
N LEU A 491 -23.32 -19.26 11.70
CA LEU A 491 -22.92 -17.92 11.26
C LEU A 491 -24.08 -16.92 11.30
N ARG A 492 -25.32 -17.35 11.12
CA ARG A 492 -26.50 -16.48 11.32
C ARG A 492 -26.67 -15.96 12.75
N ARG A 493 -25.99 -16.56 13.73
CA ARG A 493 -25.92 -16.01 15.10
C ARG A 493 -24.89 -14.89 15.23
N GLN A 494 -24.00 -14.74 14.24
CA GLN A 494 -22.90 -13.78 14.21
C GLN A 494 -23.11 -12.68 13.18
N ILE A 495 -23.85 -12.93 12.10
CA ILE A 495 -24.15 -11.93 11.07
C ILE A 495 -25.61 -12.03 10.60
N VAL A 496 -26.31 -10.90 10.56
CA VAL A 496 -27.75 -10.86 10.23
C VAL A 496 -28.05 -10.20 8.88
N ASP A 497 -27.15 -9.38 8.36
CA ASP A 497 -27.32 -8.57 7.15
C ASP A 497 -26.60 -9.12 5.91
N HIS A 498 -26.29 -10.42 5.90
CA HIS A 498 -25.66 -11.10 4.76
C HIS A 498 -26.69 -11.82 3.89
N ASP A 499 -27.05 -11.22 2.76
CA ASP A 499 -28.12 -11.71 1.86
C ASP A 499 -27.94 -13.16 1.43
N GLU A 500 -26.76 -13.54 0.92
CA GLU A 500 -26.53 -14.92 0.41
C GLU A 500 -26.63 -15.97 1.51
N LEU A 501 -26.25 -15.62 2.75
CA LEU A 501 -26.31 -16.51 3.91
C LEU A 501 -27.77 -16.69 4.34
N ASN A 502 -28.53 -15.60 4.33
CA ASN A 502 -29.95 -15.60 4.60
C ASN A 502 -30.74 -16.38 3.53
N SER A 503 -30.39 -16.25 2.25
CA SER A 503 -30.98 -17.03 1.16
C SER A 503 -30.66 -18.52 1.28
N ALA A 504 -29.39 -18.88 1.53
CA ALA A 504 -29.00 -20.28 1.72
C ALA A 504 -29.71 -20.92 2.92
N ALA A 505 -29.98 -20.16 3.99
CA ALA A 505 -30.77 -20.63 5.11
C ALA A 505 -32.26 -20.82 4.77
N ALA A 506 -32.83 -19.99 3.90
CA ALA A 506 -34.24 -20.09 3.50
C ALA A 506 -34.53 -21.31 2.61
N GLU A 507 -33.53 -21.80 1.86
CA GLU A 507 -33.66 -22.97 0.97
C GLU A 507 -33.61 -24.32 1.71
N VAL A 508 -33.36 -24.33 3.03
CA VAL A 508 -33.24 -25.55 3.83
C VAL A 508 -34.61 -26.19 4.08
N THR A 509 -35.00 -27.10 3.20
CA THR A 509 -36.18 -27.95 3.37
C THR A 509 -35.79 -29.23 4.11
N VAL A 510 -36.37 -29.46 5.29
CA VAL A 510 -36.18 -30.70 6.06
C VAL A 510 -37.31 -31.66 5.71
N GLU A 511 -36.97 -32.82 5.15
CA GLU A 511 -37.93 -33.86 4.79
C GLU A 511 -38.54 -34.50 6.05
N PRO A 512 -39.84 -34.84 6.07
CA PRO A 512 -40.44 -35.53 7.20
C PRO A 512 -39.91 -36.95 7.36
N PRO A 513 -39.88 -37.49 8.59
CA PRO A 513 -39.69 -38.93 8.79
C PRO A 513 -40.84 -39.70 8.17
N ARG A 514 -40.59 -40.92 7.72
CA ARG A 514 -41.56 -41.76 7.01
C ARG A 514 -42.06 -42.90 7.89
N ASN A 515 -43.19 -43.51 7.53
CA ASN A 515 -43.69 -44.75 8.14
C ASN A 515 -43.73 -44.72 9.68
N VAL A 516 -44.24 -43.64 10.29
CA VAL A 516 -44.41 -43.54 11.74
C VAL A 516 -45.46 -44.55 12.21
N ARG A 517 -45.07 -45.47 13.11
CA ARG A 517 -45.90 -46.56 13.62
C ARG A 517 -45.77 -46.67 15.13
N SER A 518 -46.82 -47.12 15.80
CA SER A 518 -46.80 -47.44 17.22
C SER A 518 -47.16 -48.91 17.45
N VAL A 519 -46.45 -49.58 18.36
CA VAL A 519 -46.70 -50.95 18.78
C VAL A 519 -46.78 -50.99 20.30
N ALA A 520 -47.86 -51.55 20.83
CA ALA A 520 -48.00 -51.79 22.26
C ALA A 520 -47.39 -53.16 22.60
N ASP A 521 -46.38 -53.18 23.47
CA ASP A 521 -45.73 -54.40 23.95
C ASP A 521 -45.29 -54.22 25.41
N GLY A 522 -45.41 -55.28 26.23
CA GLY A 522 -44.90 -55.31 27.60
C GLY A 522 -45.41 -54.22 28.56
N GLY A 523 -46.55 -53.57 28.29
CA GLY A 523 -47.10 -52.48 29.11
C GLY A 523 -46.61 -51.07 28.75
N ALA A 524 -45.86 -50.92 27.66
CA ALA A 524 -45.44 -49.64 27.08
C ALA A 524 -45.80 -49.56 25.59
N ILE A 525 -45.81 -48.35 25.03
CA ILE A 525 -46.02 -48.15 23.59
C ILE A 525 -44.70 -47.69 22.98
N THR A 526 -44.16 -48.47 22.05
CA THR A 526 -42.96 -48.10 21.30
C THR A 526 -43.35 -47.46 19.98
N VAL A 527 -42.86 -46.25 19.73
CA VAL A 527 -43.06 -45.52 18.47
C VAL A 527 -41.82 -45.68 17.62
N THR A 528 -41.98 -46.13 16.37
CA THR A 528 -40.90 -46.34 15.39
C THR A 528 -41.20 -45.58 14.11
N TRP A 529 -40.17 -45.16 13.38
CA TRP A 529 -40.29 -44.48 12.09
C TRP A 529 -39.08 -44.76 11.20
N GLU A 530 -39.21 -44.48 9.91
CA GLU A 530 -38.08 -44.44 9.00
C GLU A 530 -37.39 -43.07 9.05
N PRO A 531 -36.04 -43.03 8.93
CA PRO A 531 -35.32 -41.77 8.92
C PRO A 531 -35.81 -40.81 7.84
N SER A 532 -35.78 -39.52 8.17
CA SER A 532 -35.87 -38.45 7.17
C SER A 532 -34.80 -38.64 6.09
N ALA A 533 -35.13 -38.27 4.85
CA ALA A 533 -34.15 -38.20 3.77
C ALA A 533 -33.10 -37.10 4.02
N THR A 534 -33.42 -36.11 4.85
CA THR A 534 -32.46 -35.16 5.40
C THR A 534 -31.60 -35.85 6.46
N GLY A 535 -30.32 -36.09 6.16
CA GLY A 535 -29.37 -36.72 7.08
C GLY A 535 -29.12 -35.89 8.34
N SER A 536 -28.64 -36.54 9.41
CA SER A 536 -28.23 -35.90 10.67
C SER A 536 -29.30 -35.06 11.38
N VAL A 537 -30.58 -35.42 11.23
CA VAL A 537 -31.71 -34.79 11.93
C VAL A 537 -31.86 -35.30 13.37
N THR A 538 -32.44 -34.48 14.24
CA THR A 538 -32.98 -34.90 15.54
C THR A 538 -34.50 -34.97 15.45
N TYR A 539 -35.11 -36.04 15.95
CA TYR A 539 -36.56 -36.20 15.96
C TYR A 539 -37.16 -35.68 17.26
N ARG A 540 -38.22 -34.87 17.16
CA ARG A 540 -39.10 -34.49 18.27
C ARG A 540 -40.35 -35.35 18.20
N VAL A 541 -40.66 -36.06 19.29
CA VAL A 541 -41.85 -36.93 19.39
C VAL A 541 -42.87 -36.31 20.34
N VAL A 542 -44.10 -36.16 19.88
CA VAL A 542 -45.24 -35.63 20.64
C VAL A 542 -46.36 -36.66 20.65
N ARG A 543 -46.87 -36.99 21.83
CA ARG A 543 -48.09 -37.77 22.03
C ARG A 543 -49.30 -36.86 21.97
N ILE A 544 -50.34 -37.27 21.27
CA ILE A 544 -51.65 -36.61 21.16
C ILE A 544 -52.68 -37.59 21.75
N GLY A 545 -53.28 -37.22 22.88
CA GLY A 545 -54.36 -37.99 23.52
C GLY A 545 -55.66 -37.92 22.74
N PHE A 546 -56.60 -38.83 23.03
CA PHE A 546 -57.93 -38.84 22.40
C PHE A 546 -58.73 -37.55 22.67
N ASP A 547 -58.47 -36.88 23.79
CA ASP A 547 -59.01 -35.56 24.16
C ASP A 547 -58.34 -34.38 23.42
N GLY A 548 -57.36 -34.67 22.55
CA GLY A 548 -56.56 -33.66 21.86
C GLY A 548 -55.41 -33.09 22.70
N SER A 549 -55.21 -33.56 23.94
CA SER A 549 -54.10 -33.10 24.78
C SER A 549 -52.76 -33.52 24.17
N THR A 550 -51.78 -32.60 24.15
CA THR A 550 -50.46 -32.88 23.59
C THR A 550 -49.39 -32.94 24.67
N ARG A 551 -48.51 -33.94 24.62
CA ARG A 551 -47.39 -34.12 25.53
C ARG A 551 -46.12 -34.48 24.76
N THR A 552 -45.06 -33.71 24.93
CA THR A 552 -43.77 -34.02 24.31
C THR A 552 -43.11 -35.17 25.08
N LEU A 553 -42.81 -36.28 24.38
CA LEU A 553 -42.18 -37.46 24.97
C LEU A 553 -40.66 -37.30 25.05
N GLY A 554 -40.06 -36.63 24.08
CA GLY A 554 -38.62 -36.40 24.06
C GLY A 554 -38.08 -35.95 22.71
N ARG A 555 -36.75 -35.75 22.68
CA ARG A 555 -35.97 -35.57 21.47
C ARG A 555 -34.95 -36.69 21.37
N THR A 556 -34.79 -37.29 20.19
CA THR A 556 -33.88 -38.42 19.98
C THR A 556 -33.28 -38.38 18.58
N THR A 557 -32.06 -38.91 18.42
CA THR A 557 -31.44 -39.17 17.11
C THR A 557 -31.72 -40.60 16.62
N ALA A 558 -32.20 -41.48 17.51
CA ALA A 558 -32.66 -42.81 17.15
C ALA A 558 -34.00 -42.73 16.40
N THR A 559 -34.35 -43.78 15.67
CA THR A 559 -35.61 -43.92 14.93
C THR A 559 -36.71 -44.61 15.74
N GLU A 560 -36.56 -44.61 17.06
CA GLU A 560 -37.53 -45.17 18.01
C GLU A 560 -37.57 -44.37 19.32
N LEU A 561 -38.73 -44.37 19.98
CA LEU A 561 -38.92 -43.81 21.32
C LEU A 561 -40.03 -44.56 22.07
N SER A 562 -39.77 -44.93 23.32
CA SER A 562 -40.74 -45.61 24.19
C SER A 562 -41.58 -44.59 24.98
N ASP A 563 -42.91 -44.73 24.92
CA ASP A 563 -43.87 -44.11 25.81
C ASP A 563 -44.20 -45.09 26.95
N GLY A 564 -43.78 -44.76 28.17
CA GLY A 564 -44.00 -45.59 29.36
C GLY A 564 -45.43 -45.58 29.91
N SER A 565 -46.40 -45.09 29.12
CA SER A 565 -47.81 -45.03 29.50
C SER A 565 -48.50 -46.38 29.23
N ALA A 566 -49.42 -46.79 30.11
CA ALA A 566 -50.21 -48.00 29.90
C ALA A 566 -51.09 -47.90 28.65
N PRO A 567 -51.40 -49.00 27.95
CA PRO A 567 -52.25 -48.96 26.75
C PRO A 567 -53.66 -48.46 27.11
N ASP A 568 -54.03 -47.28 26.62
CA ASP A 568 -55.41 -46.79 26.66
C ASP A 568 -56.29 -47.63 25.71
N PRO A 569 -57.61 -47.77 25.97
CA PRO A 569 -58.53 -48.50 25.09
C PRO A 569 -58.69 -47.85 23.70
N VAL A 570 -58.30 -46.58 23.55
CA VAL A 570 -58.15 -45.89 22.26
C VAL A 570 -56.67 -45.55 22.10
N PRO A 571 -55.98 -46.02 21.03
CA PRO A 571 -54.56 -45.76 20.85
C PRO A 571 -54.30 -44.26 20.64
N PRO A 572 -53.36 -43.64 21.38
CA PRO A 572 -52.97 -42.25 21.16
C PRO A 572 -52.28 -42.08 19.81
N VAL A 573 -52.39 -40.88 19.24
CA VAL A 573 -51.67 -40.52 17.99
C VAL A 573 -50.30 -39.98 18.36
N TYR A 574 -49.26 -40.43 17.66
CA TYR A 574 -47.92 -39.89 17.81
C TYR A 574 -47.52 -39.07 16.61
N GLU A 575 -46.97 -37.89 16.87
CA GLU A 575 -46.42 -36.98 15.90
C GLU A 575 -44.89 -36.95 16.02
N VAL A 576 -44.21 -37.20 14.91
CA VAL A 576 -42.75 -37.15 14.81
C VAL A 576 -42.37 -36.06 13.83
N THR A 577 -41.54 -35.11 14.28
CA THR A 577 -41.02 -34.02 13.45
C THR A 577 -39.50 -34.14 13.38
N ALA A 578 -38.92 -34.16 12.17
CA ALA A 578 -37.49 -34.05 11.97
C ALA A 578 -37.05 -32.60 12.18
N VAL A 579 -35.95 -32.41 12.89
CA VAL A 579 -35.37 -31.09 13.19
C VAL A 579 -33.92 -31.10 12.76
N TYR A 580 -33.54 -30.14 11.92
CA TYR A 580 -32.18 -29.98 11.45
C TYR A 580 -31.79 -28.51 11.39
N ALA A 581 -30.72 -28.14 12.08
CA ALA A 581 -30.21 -26.76 12.13
C ALA A 581 -31.30 -25.70 12.41
N GLY A 582 -32.27 -26.02 13.28
CA GLY A 582 -33.41 -25.16 13.65
C GLY A 582 -34.63 -25.24 12.71
N HIS A 583 -34.50 -25.82 11.53
CA HIS A 583 -35.59 -26.06 10.58
C HIS A 583 -36.35 -27.33 10.95
N ARG A 584 -37.67 -27.32 10.72
CA ARG A 584 -38.57 -28.42 11.05
C ARG A 584 -39.20 -28.97 9.78
N SER A 585 -39.30 -30.28 9.70
CA SER A 585 -40.10 -30.92 8.67
C SER A 585 -41.59 -30.70 8.90
N ALA A 586 -42.42 -31.07 7.91
CA ALA A 586 -43.81 -31.39 8.18
C ALA A 586 -43.92 -32.49 9.27
N PRO A 587 -44.94 -32.45 10.13
CA PRO A 587 -45.17 -33.50 11.11
C PRO A 587 -45.66 -34.79 10.44
N ALA A 588 -45.02 -35.92 10.74
CA ALA A 588 -45.50 -37.24 10.34
C ALA A 588 -46.24 -37.90 11.51
N ARG A 589 -47.41 -38.49 11.26
CA ARG A 589 -48.27 -39.03 12.33
C ARG A 589 -48.66 -40.49 12.12
N THR A 590 -48.93 -41.18 13.22
CA THR A 590 -49.37 -42.59 13.20
C THR A 590 -50.77 -42.79 12.62
N ASP A 591 -51.60 -41.75 12.57
CA ASP A 591 -52.95 -41.74 11.98
C ASP A 591 -52.96 -41.34 10.49
N SER A 592 -51.79 -41.03 9.92
CA SER A 592 -51.64 -40.67 8.51
C SER A 592 -51.67 -41.92 7.65
N VAL A 593 -52.79 -42.17 6.96
CA VAL A 593 -52.93 -43.29 6.01
C VAL A 593 -52.20 -42.93 4.71
N TYR A 594 -50.98 -43.45 4.50
CA TYR A 594 -50.35 -43.44 3.17
C TYR A 594 -50.26 -44.87 2.63
N GLY A 595 -51.08 -45.17 1.62
CA GLY A 595 -50.92 -46.37 0.79
C GLY A 595 -49.67 -46.27 -0.08
N PRO A 596 -49.13 -47.40 -0.59
CA PRO A 596 -47.94 -47.38 -1.42
C PRO A 596 -48.27 -46.73 -2.77
N SER A 597 -47.90 -45.47 -2.97
CA SER A 597 -47.92 -44.85 -4.29
C SER A 597 -46.60 -45.15 -4.99
N ALA A 598 -46.67 -46.04 -5.97
CA ALA A 598 -45.67 -46.15 -7.01
C ALA A 598 -45.74 -44.91 -7.92
N GLY A 599 -44.60 -44.25 -8.13
CA GLY A 599 -44.35 -43.38 -9.28
C GLY A 599 -45.05 -42.02 -9.29
N SER A 600 -44.56 -41.07 -8.49
CA SER A 600 -44.57 -39.66 -8.92
C SER A 600 -43.21 -39.37 -9.51
N ALA A 601 -43.21 -39.14 -10.82
CA ALA A 601 -42.08 -38.66 -11.58
C ALA A 601 -41.44 -37.45 -10.90
N THR A 602 -40.12 -37.40 -10.94
CA THR A 602 -39.30 -36.23 -10.63
C THR A 602 -39.79 -35.04 -11.44
N ALA A 603 -40.65 -34.21 -10.86
CA ALA A 603 -40.82 -32.85 -11.34
C ALA A 603 -39.61 -32.07 -10.81
N ALA A 604 -38.64 -31.84 -11.70
CA ALA A 604 -37.64 -30.80 -11.50
C ALA A 604 -38.37 -29.48 -11.16
N PRO A 605 -37.76 -28.58 -10.36
CA PRO A 605 -38.40 -27.30 -10.03
C PRO A 605 -38.73 -26.57 -11.33
N GLU A 606 -40.01 -26.39 -11.62
CA GLU A 606 -40.46 -25.63 -12.79
C GLU A 606 -39.97 -24.19 -12.60
N ARG A 607 -38.97 -23.81 -13.39
CA ARG A 607 -38.55 -22.42 -13.54
C ARG A 607 -39.70 -21.63 -14.17
N PRO A 608 -40.07 -20.46 -13.63
CA PRO A 608 -41.21 -19.70 -14.12
C PRO A 608 -41.02 -19.33 -15.59
N THR A 609 -41.94 -19.77 -16.44
CA THR A 609 -41.98 -19.46 -17.88
C THR A 609 -42.66 -18.12 -18.19
N THR A 610 -43.20 -17.46 -17.15
CA THR A 610 -43.87 -16.17 -17.24
C THR A 610 -43.13 -15.11 -16.41
N PRO A 611 -42.96 -13.88 -16.93
CA PRO A 611 -42.36 -12.78 -16.17
C PRO A 611 -43.15 -12.52 -14.87
N ARG A 612 -42.45 -12.28 -13.77
CA ARG A 612 -43.08 -11.90 -12.49
C ARG A 612 -43.66 -10.49 -12.59
N LEU A 613 -44.68 -10.19 -11.80
CA LEU A 613 -45.31 -8.86 -11.76
C LEU A 613 -44.29 -7.74 -11.47
N ASP A 614 -43.25 -8.06 -10.70
CA ASP A 614 -42.19 -7.13 -10.33
C ASP A 614 -41.05 -7.04 -11.35
N ASP A 615 -41.07 -7.77 -12.47
CA ASP A 615 -40.00 -7.70 -13.47
C ASP A 615 -39.98 -6.36 -14.23
N PRO A 616 -38.80 -5.88 -14.70
CA PRO A 616 -38.77 -4.79 -15.66
C PRO A 616 -39.58 -5.18 -16.91
N PRO A 617 -40.23 -4.20 -17.59
CA PRO A 617 -41.07 -4.51 -18.76
C PRO A 617 -40.28 -5.32 -19.80
N PRO A 618 -40.89 -6.32 -20.46
CA PRO A 618 -40.16 -7.23 -21.34
C PRO A 618 -39.72 -6.54 -22.63
N VAL A 619 -38.51 -6.85 -23.09
CA VAL A 619 -38.01 -6.46 -24.42
C VAL A 619 -38.88 -7.09 -25.51
N THR A 620 -39.16 -6.34 -26.58
CA THR A 620 -40.00 -6.80 -27.70
C THR A 620 -39.27 -6.68 -29.04
N ALA A 621 -39.82 -7.32 -30.07
CA ALA A 621 -39.36 -7.22 -31.46
C ALA A 621 -37.87 -7.61 -31.67
N VAL A 622 -37.39 -8.62 -30.92
CA VAL A 622 -36.05 -9.16 -31.10
C VAL A 622 -35.95 -9.82 -32.47
N ARG A 623 -34.96 -9.41 -33.25
CA ARG A 623 -34.68 -9.89 -34.61
C ARG A 623 -33.19 -9.85 -34.88
N VAL A 624 -32.72 -10.70 -35.79
CA VAL A 624 -31.33 -10.71 -36.24
C VAL A 624 -31.31 -10.20 -37.68
N GLU A 625 -30.62 -9.09 -37.92
CA GLU A 625 -30.42 -8.48 -39.23
C GLU A 625 -28.93 -8.54 -39.57
N GLY A 626 -28.55 -9.47 -40.45
CA GLY A 626 -27.14 -9.73 -40.75
C GLY A 626 -26.39 -10.24 -39.51
N ASP A 627 -25.46 -9.43 -39.02
CA ASP A 627 -24.66 -9.72 -37.83
C ASP A 627 -25.10 -8.90 -36.60
N THR A 628 -26.27 -8.28 -36.67
CA THR A 628 -26.75 -7.38 -35.62
C THR A 628 -28.08 -7.86 -35.06
N VAL A 629 -28.16 -8.03 -33.74
CA VAL A 629 -29.40 -8.25 -33.00
C VAL A 629 -30.05 -6.90 -32.75
N ARG A 630 -31.29 -6.73 -33.22
CA ARG A 630 -32.11 -5.54 -33.00
C ARG A 630 -33.35 -5.87 -32.19
N PHE A 631 -33.75 -4.96 -31.31
CA PHE A 631 -34.93 -5.07 -30.47
C PHE A 631 -35.42 -3.69 -30.02
N ASP A 632 -36.66 -3.64 -29.56
CA ASP A 632 -37.30 -2.42 -29.08
C ASP A 632 -37.15 -2.32 -27.56
N TRP A 633 -36.65 -1.17 -27.11
CA TRP A 633 -36.44 -0.87 -25.71
C TRP A 633 -37.77 -0.52 -25.03
N PRO A 634 -38.17 -1.21 -23.95
CA PRO A 634 -39.34 -0.83 -23.19
C PRO A 634 -39.12 0.49 -22.46
N VAL A 635 -40.20 1.25 -22.24
CA VAL A 635 -40.14 2.53 -21.55
C VAL A 635 -39.55 2.36 -20.14
N GLY A 636 -38.53 3.16 -19.83
CA GLY A 636 -37.85 3.14 -18.53
C GLY A 636 -36.76 2.08 -18.37
N VAL A 637 -36.51 1.24 -19.39
CA VAL A 637 -35.41 0.26 -19.39
C VAL A 637 -34.20 0.84 -20.10
N THR A 638 -33.05 0.85 -19.43
CA THR A 638 -31.77 1.40 -19.96
C THR A 638 -30.67 0.35 -20.13
N GLU A 639 -30.85 -0.84 -19.57
CA GLU A 639 -29.93 -1.97 -19.67
C GLU A 639 -30.72 -3.24 -20.09
N ALA A 640 -30.10 -4.09 -20.90
CA ALA A 640 -30.66 -5.37 -21.33
C ALA A 640 -29.57 -6.46 -21.33
N MET A 641 -30.00 -7.71 -21.20
CA MET A 641 -29.15 -8.90 -21.26
C MET A 641 -29.46 -9.68 -22.53
N VAL A 642 -28.49 -9.81 -23.43
CA VAL A 642 -28.57 -10.63 -24.65
C VAL A 642 -27.97 -12.00 -24.36
N VAL A 643 -28.73 -13.06 -24.62
CA VAL A 643 -28.40 -14.45 -24.29
C VAL A 643 -28.40 -15.26 -25.57
N ILE A 644 -27.29 -15.94 -25.86
CA ILE A 644 -27.06 -16.61 -27.15
C ILE A 644 -26.65 -18.07 -26.94
N ARG A 645 -27.28 -18.99 -27.69
CA ARG A 645 -26.94 -20.42 -27.71
C ARG A 645 -26.91 -21.00 -29.12
N PRO A 646 -25.93 -21.86 -29.46
CA PRO A 646 -25.86 -22.48 -30.78
C PRO A 646 -26.78 -23.70 -30.95
N ASP A 647 -27.16 -24.36 -29.83
CA ASP A 647 -27.77 -25.69 -29.82
C ASP A 647 -29.29 -25.68 -29.59
N ALA A 648 -29.82 -24.71 -28.84
CA ALA A 648 -31.24 -24.57 -28.56
C ALA A 648 -31.62 -23.12 -28.18
N ALA A 649 -32.92 -22.81 -28.18
CA ALA A 649 -33.40 -21.52 -27.67
C ALA A 649 -33.11 -21.39 -26.16
N PRO A 650 -32.53 -20.27 -25.69
CA PRO A 650 -32.21 -20.12 -24.26
C PRO A 650 -33.47 -20.11 -23.39
N ASP A 651 -33.66 -21.04 -22.47
CA ASP A 651 -34.94 -21.12 -21.73
C ASP A 651 -35.07 -20.05 -20.63
N HIS A 652 -33.96 -19.50 -20.14
CA HIS A 652 -33.92 -18.52 -19.05
C HIS A 652 -32.82 -17.45 -19.26
N PRO A 653 -32.99 -16.20 -18.77
CA PRO A 653 -31.97 -15.14 -18.88
C PRO A 653 -30.63 -15.43 -18.17
N ALA A 654 -30.61 -16.46 -17.31
CA ALA A 654 -29.43 -16.97 -16.61
C ALA A 654 -29.12 -18.43 -17.01
N ASP A 655 -29.41 -18.79 -18.26
CA ASP A 655 -29.09 -20.10 -18.81
C ASP A 655 -27.56 -20.33 -18.77
N PRO A 656 -27.07 -21.32 -18.00
CA PRO A 656 -25.62 -21.55 -17.84
C PRO A 656 -24.96 -22.08 -19.11
N ALA A 657 -25.74 -22.62 -20.07
CA ALA A 657 -25.22 -23.08 -21.36
C ALA A 657 -25.16 -21.95 -22.40
N ALA A 658 -25.61 -20.74 -22.05
CA ALA A 658 -25.67 -19.60 -22.95
C ALA A 658 -24.54 -18.59 -22.71
N ILE A 659 -24.15 -17.91 -23.79
CA ILE A 659 -23.30 -16.72 -23.71
C ILE A 659 -24.20 -15.53 -23.41
N ALA A 660 -24.02 -14.93 -22.24
CA ALA A 660 -24.79 -13.76 -21.79
C ALA A 660 -23.96 -12.48 -21.89
N SER A 661 -24.50 -11.45 -22.51
CA SER A 661 -23.85 -10.15 -22.73
C SER A 661 -24.78 -9.01 -22.33
N LYS A 662 -24.31 -8.14 -21.43
CA LYS A 662 -25.05 -6.95 -21.03
C LYS A 662 -24.84 -5.83 -22.05
N VAL A 663 -25.92 -5.17 -22.46
CA VAL A 663 -25.89 -4.00 -23.33
C VAL A 663 -26.66 -2.84 -22.68
N THR A 664 -26.13 -1.63 -22.78
CA THR A 664 -26.84 -0.39 -22.38
C THR A 664 -27.50 0.23 -23.60
N ASN A 665 -28.58 1.00 -23.41
CA ASN A 665 -29.25 1.70 -24.51
C ASN A 665 -28.28 2.66 -25.25
N THR A 666 -27.37 3.34 -24.54
CA THR A 666 -26.33 4.19 -25.13
C THR A 666 -25.39 3.39 -26.03
N ARG A 667 -24.92 2.22 -25.57
CA ARG A 667 -24.02 1.38 -26.38
C ARG A 667 -24.75 0.79 -27.59
N TYR A 668 -25.98 0.34 -27.39
CA TYR A 668 -26.86 -0.15 -28.45
C TYR A 668 -27.12 0.91 -29.53
N GLN A 669 -27.26 2.19 -29.16
CA GLN A 669 -27.42 3.29 -30.11
C GLN A 669 -26.13 3.62 -30.86
N ILE A 670 -24.97 3.59 -30.18
CA ILE A 670 -23.66 3.82 -30.81
C ILE A 670 -23.36 2.73 -31.86
N ASP A 671 -23.66 1.48 -31.52
CA ASP A 671 -23.36 0.32 -32.36
C ASP A 671 -24.49 -0.01 -33.37
N ASP A 672 -25.56 0.80 -33.41
CA ASP A 672 -26.77 0.58 -34.23
C ASP A 672 -27.42 -0.81 -34.07
N GLY A 673 -27.40 -1.30 -32.83
CA GLY A 673 -27.87 -2.61 -32.42
C GLY A 673 -26.86 -3.32 -31.51
N PHE A 674 -27.09 -4.61 -31.25
CA PHE A 674 -26.11 -5.46 -30.57
C PHE A 674 -25.36 -6.32 -31.58
N PRO A 675 -24.03 -6.16 -31.77
CA PRO A 675 -23.27 -6.97 -32.70
C PRO A 675 -23.13 -8.41 -32.18
N LEU A 676 -23.48 -9.40 -33.01
CA LEU A 676 -23.26 -10.81 -32.70
C LEU A 676 -21.75 -11.09 -32.67
N PRO A 677 -21.22 -11.70 -31.59
CA PRO A 677 -19.82 -12.08 -31.55
C PRO A 677 -19.45 -13.01 -32.71
N PRO A 678 -18.34 -12.76 -33.43
CA PRO A 678 -17.96 -13.52 -34.62
C PRO A 678 -17.60 -14.98 -34.31
N ASP A 679 -17.26 -15.28 -33.06
CA ASP A 679 -16.83 -16.60 -32.59
C ASP A 679 -18.00 -17.55 -32.28
N ILE A 680 -19.25 -17.08 -32.42
CA ILE A 680 -20.45 -17.90 -32.18
C ILE A 680 -20.83 -18.64 -33.47
N PRO A 681 -20.85 -19.99 -33.46
CA PRO A 681 -21.31 -20.77 -34.62
C PRO A 681 -22.74 -20.43 -35.01
N ARG A 682 -23.00 -20.30 -36.31
CA ARG A 682 -24.35 -20.12 -36.86
C ARG A 682 -24.84 -21.40 -37.56
N PRO A 683 -26.14 -21.74 -37.48
CA PRO A 683 -27.22 -20.98 -36.87
C PRO A 683 -27.15 -20.94 -35.33
N CYS A 684 -27.69 -19.88 -34.73
CA CYS A 684 -27.79 -19.76 -33.27
C CYS A 684 -29.11 -19.10 -32.84
N HIS A 685 -29.48 -19.32 -31.60
CA HIS A 685 -30.68 -18.77 -30.97
C HIS A 685 -30.31 -17.61 -30.05
N VAL A 686 -31.07 -16.52 -30.13
CA VAL A 686 -30.88 -15.31 -29.35
C VAL A 686 -32.14 -15.03 -28.54
N ALA A 687 -31.98 -14.64 -27.27
CA ALA A 687 -33.05 -14.15 -26.42
C ALA A 687 -32.59 -12.91 -25.65
N VAL A 688 -33.49 -11.95 -25.40
CA VAL A 688 -33.14 -10.68 -24.74
C VAL A 688 -34.04 -10.44 -23.52
N ALA A 689 -33.43 -10.19 -22.36
CA ALA A 689 -34.15 -9.83 -21.15
C ALA A 689 -33.88 -8.38 -20.76
N SER A 690 -34.88 -7.68 -20.26
CA SER A 690 -34.69 -6.33 -19.71
C SER A 690 -33.94 -6.41 -18.38
N CYS A 691 -33.20 -5.36 -18.07
CA CYS A 691 -32.52 -5.21 -16.80
C CYS A 691 -32.93 -3.88 -16.16
N ARG A 692 -32.99 -3.86 -14.83
CA ARG A 692 -33.10 -2.64 -14.04
C ARG A 692 -32.03 -2.65 -12.96
N ARG A 693 -31.62 -1.47 -12.50
CA ARG A 693 -30.83 -1.38 -11.28
C ARG A 693 -31.74 -1.26 -10.07
N SER A 694 -31.44 -2.00 -9.01
CA SER A 694 -32.07 -1.77 -7.71
C SER A 694 -31.66 -0.38 -7.18
N PRO A 695 -32.35 0.16 -6.17
CA PRO A 695 -31.92 1.39 -5.48
C PRO A 695 -30.48 1.31 -4.92
N GLN A 696 -29.96 0.10 -4.73
CA GLN A 696 -28.59 -0.19 -4.27
C GLN A 696 -27.60 -0.38 -5.45
N GLY A 697 -28.02 -0.11 -6.70
CA GLY A 697 -27.18 -0.20 -7.88
C GLY A 697 -26.98 -1.60 -8.48
N LYS A 698 -27.55 -2.65 -7.88
CA LYS A 698 -27.44 -4.05 -8.36
C LYS A 698 -28.27 -4.27 -9.62
N LEU A 699 -27.70 -4.93 -10.63
CA LEU A 699 -28.40 -5.30 -11.85
C LEU A 699 -29.39 -6.44 -11.56
N VAL A 700 -30.68 -6.16 -11.73
CA VAL A 700 -31.77 -7.12 -11.66
C VAL A 700 -32.22 -7.41 -13.10
N VAL A 701 -32.01 -8.65 -13.55
CA VAL A 701 -32.47 -9.13 -14.86
C VAL A 701 -33.90 -9.67 -14.70
N ALA A 702 -34.75 -9.48 -15.70
CA ALA A 702 -36.08 -10.08 -15.71
C ALA A 702 -36.01 -11.60 -15.47
N SER A 703 -36.97 -12.14 -14.73
CA SER A 703 -37.02 -13.55 -14.35
C SER A 703 -37.42 -14.49 -15.51
N ALA A 704 -37.94 -13.95 -16.61
CA ALA A 704 -38.24 -14.68 -17.84
C ALA A 704 -38.10 -13.79 -19.08
N PHE A 705 -37.99 -14.41 -20.25
CA PHE A 705 -38.02 -13.70 -21.52
C PHE A 705 -39.45 -13.31 -21.90
N GLY A 706 -39.60 -12.15 -22.54
CA GLY A 706 -40.87 -11.74 -23.15
C GLY A 706 -41.30 -12.64 -24.32
N PRO A 707 -42.59 -12.66 -24.66
CA PRO A 707 -43.12 -13.53 -25.72
C PRO A 707 -42.54 -13.25 -27.12
N SER A 708 -42.08 -12.03 -27.38
CA SER A 708 -41.41 -11.63 -28.63
C SER A 708 -39.92 -11.30 -28.44
N ALA A 709 -39.34 -11.78 -27.34
CA ALA A 709 -37.97 -11.47 -26.95
C ALA A 709 -36.93 -12.48 -27.46
N ARG A 710 -37.25 -13.21 -28.54
CA ARG A 710 -36.45 -14.32 -29.07
C ARG A 710 -36.31 -14.21 -30.59
N ALA A 711 -35.14 -14.55 -31.11
CA ALA A 711 -34.87 -14.64 -32.54
C ALA A 711 -33.92 -15.79 -32.85
N HIS A 712 -33.88 -16.18 -34.13
CA HIS A 712 -32.96 -17.18 -34.64
C HIS A 712 -32.05 -16.53 -35.69
N ALA A 713 -30.73 -16.59 -35.48
CA ALA A 713 -29.74 -16.16 -36.45
C ALA A 713 -29.49 -17.28 -37.46
N PRO A 714 -29.77 -17.08 -38.76
CA PRO A 714 -29.53 -18.10 -39.78
C PRO A 714 -28.03 -18.31 -40.02
N ALA A 715 -27.68 -19.45 -40.62
CA ALA A 715 -26.30 -19.75 -41.04
C ALA A 715 -25.76 -18.64 -41.97
N THR A 716 -24.50 -18.26 -41.77
CA THR A 716 -23.82 -17.25 -42.60
C THR A 716 -23.73 -17.77 -44.04
N GLY A 717 -24.56 -17.23 -44.94
CA GLY A 717 -24.64 -17.65 -46.35
C GLY A 717 -26.05 -17.87 -46.90
N ALA A 718 -27.11 -17.80 -46.10
CA ALA A 718 -28.49 -17.81 -46.60
C ALA A 718 -28.99 -16.38 -46.86
N ALA A 719 -28.63 -15.83 -48.02
CA ALA A 719 -29.40 -14.74 -48.62
C ALA A 719 -30.70 -15.34 -49.17
N GLY A 720 -31.83 -14.84 -48.66
CA GLY A 720 -33.16 -14.97 -49.22
C GLY A 720 -33.88 -13.66 -49.00
#